data_AF-A0A8S4AEL0-F1
#
_entry.id   AF-A0A8S4AEL0-F1
#
_cell.length_a   1.000
_cell.length_b   1.000
_cell.length_c   1.000
_cell.angle_alpha   90.00
_cell.angle_beta   90.00
_cell.angle_gamma   90.00
#
_symmetry.space_group_name_H-M   'P 1'
#
loop_
_entity.id
_entity.type
_entity.pdbx_description
1 polymer ?
#
loop_
_entity_poly.entity_id
_entity_poly.type
_entity_poly.pdbx_seq_one_letter_code
_entity_poly.pdbx_strand_id
1 'polypeptide(L)'
;MKDRFGHPAAPPLRLQPELRCSDLDLSYMSVDSSKNTFSIKGVKAIGKVRSDQHSEGYELSVKLPGLQNDEQTMRISLLPGDPHSLHVKSEAAQLEVENGNPAIFDVEIHDQAGNITANPKQSVNCQVEGLPRTTTDCSSTGAGRLVTQPINLKITNGEPRTLKVTFEMPHLKKVARCSAELKVSPSRRVSVMRLYCDAGDGQLALQNNERLERRAGGALGNLRYRLYDESGREAALTAETASAMMVNWTSDVDRAGLVQGRLPDVPVPTQVMEERFCQVSYQHQNVSFTFTIVPCPDDPKQLKATLPQGTVKLGEILPGHIVVELVDQFDNVTQKFTPDCAELMTLEAEGLHKSGVTYTWQSASVWVAGVRFDSGPLGARDLCFHCGRYEGSSSLRVTPGVPAQLRLISGPEQPLQVLNGRGIPTPFLVQLFDDWGNPSPDQEALVEITPSSPTLQVTTNVISQPADAEGKASFKVNFVSGPKGYYQLEFRSSLNSIPISSTSVNLTVIADPTKPVGLSLEYDPSAQFPAGGIFPAFSLVVVSDEGSPVTTFSPTAVAMFVKREEPSTQTVTELKCSKPMENDKPDRFYFRYQARDKKIPERIGKYIVDFSLSVDQTNVLRSEQICVDVVANRPVQLAPDSPPAPPVVSHSGDVSGRTLVKSMTLQIQDAFGNPTGQDLSGTVVVCIKRPDPGRDIPLFERKMDRVSVSLDKGRAHILGLAIMENSPGENDSQYVLLFQPEVPMVSLSPYELPFHFYYDSENLGKVTRLNKNKEELRNTLAQYEKLMSSHEALTKLLTCQVTSTNQKEVALSKELVRRNMGIVGPLSTPDIDKLLQEKKTQAENLQKETRVSSIPNIFSGPDVLGKVAHLAVVEDDEAARVVSWHLRGDMDCVVTTTTEAAHRIHRDTRGNQQVLPLDGVLEADDRPLPHLRNSFSLFDPPGNPVHARKLLIYPNEQEKCNKCEFSSLALNLLLALWLPRGLWVFKNLLGETILMDDLDSATRYRRMLVERGIRCPTILTRHGDMVSAKGKFGGRQNRAPPPDGRAFGAPLPQPFHTLKKDMELLAQYREAITKARMAEKDLDDHAQKGQAPEMQRKREKQEELKKQLDEIDRELAFLSMRSGKRVPESAGEPSGISPKKPRRT
;
A
#
# COMPACT_ATOMS: atom_id res chain seq x y z
N MET A 1 22.41 -91.30 -93.99
CA MET A 1 23.32 -92.43 -94.26
C MET A 1 23.31 -92.71 -95.76
N LYS A 2 24.45 -93.15 -96.31
CA LYS A 2 24.61 -93.50 -97.72
C LYS A 2 25.10 -94.95 -97.81
N ASP A 3 24.67 -95.70 -98.82
CA ASP A 3 25.20 -97.04 -99.11
C ASP A 3 26.64 -96.97 -99.66
N ARG A 4 27.24 -98.13 -99.90
CA ARG A 4 28.60 -98.24 -100.47
C ARG A 4 28.76 -97.61 -101.86
N PHE A 5 27.66 -97.30 -102.55
CA PHE A 5 27.64 -96.66 -103.87
C PHE A 5 27.31 -95.16 -103.76
N GLY A 6 27.13 -94.62 -102.55
CA GLY A 6 26.82 -93.22 -102.32
C GLY A 6 25.33 -92.87 -102.43
N HIS A 7 24.43 -93.86 -102.62
CA HIS A 7 23.00 -93.62 -102.64
C HIS A 7 22.43 -93.51 -101.22
N PRO A 8 21.41 -92.67 -100.99
CA PRO A 8 20.77 -92.59 -99.68
C PRO A 8 20.20 -93.94 -99.26
N ALA A 9 20.57 -94.42 -98.08
CA ALA A 9 20.14 -95.71 -97.55
C ALA A 9 19.63 -95.59 -96.13
N ALA A 10 18.65 -96.45 -95.81
CA ALA A 10 18.10 -96.52 -94.46
C ALA A 10 19.14 -97.09 -93.48
N PRO A 11 19.21 -96.56 -92.24
CA PRO A 11 20.07 -97.10 -91.20
C PRO A 11 19.77 -98.59 -90.96
N PRO A 12 20.78 -99.45 -90.79
CA PRO A 12 20.60 -100.80 -90.29
C PRO A 12 19.73 -100.83 -89.02
N LEU A 13 18.82 -101.80 -88.93
CA LEU A 13 17.73 -101.88 -87.94
C LEU A 13 18.15 -101.97 -86.45
N ARG A 14 19.46 -101.86 -86.11
CA ARG A 14 19.99 -101.90 -84.73
C ARG A 14 21.33 -101.13 -84.55
N LEU A 15 21.42 -99.87 -84.98
CA LEU A 15 22.59 -99.05 -84.67
C LEU A 15 22.55 -98.46 -83.25
N GLN A 16 23.65 -98.63 -82.50
CA GLN A 16 23.89 -97.95 -81.23
C GLN A 16 25.13 -97.04 -81.35
N PRO A 17 25.03 -95.74 -80.99
CA PRO A 17 26.15 -94.82 -81.01
C PRO A 17 27.02 -94.98 -79.76
N GLU A 18 28.33 -94.86 -79.93
CA GLU A 18 29.27 -94.65 -78.84
C GLU A 18 29.72 -93.18 -78.84
N LEU A 19 29.58 -92.50 -77.71
CA LEU A 19 30.11 -91.15 -77.49
C LEU A 19 31.40 -91.25 -76.69
N ARG A 20 32.48 -90.61 -77.15
CA ARG A 20 33.76 -90.58 -76.44
C ARG A 20 34.31 -89.15 -76.39
N CYS A 21 34.82 -88.77 -75.23
CA CYS A 21 35.59 -87.55 -75.02
C CYS A 21 36.65 -87.82 -73.96
N SER A 22 37.87 -87.30 -74.12
CA SER A 22 39.00 -87.65 -73.25
C SER A 22 38.84 -87.19 -71.80
N ASP A 23 38.16 -86.06 -71.58
CA ASP A 23 38.10 -85.40 -70.26
C ASP A 23 36.68 -85.28 -69.69
N LEU A 24 35.68 -85.85 -70.38
CA LEU A 24 34.28 -85.81 -69.98
C LEU A 24 33.70 -87.22 -69.98
N ASP A 25 33.02 -87.57 -68.89
CA ASP A 25 32.17 -88.74 -68.85
C ASP A 25 30.84 -88.41 -69.53
N LEU A 26 30.52 -89.13 -70.60
CA LEU A 26 29.40 -88.85 -71.49
C LEU A 26 28.38 -89.98 -71.45
N SER A 27 27.11 -89.61 -71.28
CA SER A 27 25.97 -90.52 -71.36
C SER A 27 24.87 -89.90 -72.23
N TYR A 28 23.99 -90.70 -72.81
CA TYR A 28 22.83 -90.23 -73.56
C TYR A 28 21.58 -91.02 -73.17
N MET A 29 20.40 -90.46 -73.43
CA MET A 29 19.13 -91.06 -73.00
C MET A 29 18.50 -92.00 -74.04
N SER A 30 18.44 -91.60 -75.31
CA SER A 30 17.78 -92.40 -76.36
C SER A 30 18.26 -92.07 -77.78
N VAL A 31 17.95 -92.93 -78.75
CA VAL A 31 18.25 -92.75 -80.19
C VAL A 31 17.00 -92.85 -81.06
N ASP A 32 16.99 -92.15 -82.19
CA ASP A 32 15.85 -92.02 -83.10
C ASP A 32 16.31 -92.14 -84.57
N SER A 33 15.57 -92.87 -85.42
CA SER A 33 15.93 -93.13 -86.81
C SER A 33 14.77 -92.88 -87.77
N SER A 34 14.94 -91.99 -88.74
CA SER A 34 13.90 -91.63 -89.72
C SER A 34 14.44 -91.63 -91.14
N LYS A 35 13.90 -92.48 -92.02
CA LYS A 35 14.31 -92.66 -93.44
C LYS A 35 15.82 -92.80 -93.62
N ASN A 36 16.54 -91.68 -93.71
CA ASN A 36 17.98 -91.61 -93.99
C ASN A 36 18.80 -90.93 -92.86
N THR A 37 18.20 -90.56 -91.71
CA THR A 37 18.81 -89.78 -90.61
C THR A 37 18.77 -90.53 -89.27
N PHE A 38 19.81 -90.37 -88.44
CA PHE A 38 19.96 -90.96 -87.10
C PHE A 38 20.28 -89.86 -86.07
N SER A 39 19.55 -89.78 -84.95
CA SER A 39 19.68 -88.71 -83.93
C SER A 39 19.87 -89.27 -82.52
N ILE A 40 20.72 -88.62 -81.71
CA ILE A 40 21.02 -88.97 -80.30
C ILE A 40 20.41 -87.90 -79.39
N LYS A 41 19.60 -88.28 -78.39
CA LYS A 41 18.86 -87.35 -77.51
C LYS A 41 19.30 -87.49 -76.04
N GLY A 42 19.32 -86.36 -75.33
CA GLY A 42 19.57 -86.29 -73.88
C GLY A 42 21.01 -86.56 -73.47
N VAL A 43 21.99 -85.94 -74.14
CA VAL A 43 23.42 -86.12 -73.80
C VAL A 43 23.77 -85.38 -72.51
N LYS A 44 24.33 -86.06 -71.51
CA LYS A 44 24.84 -85.50 -70.25
C LYS A 44 26.36 -85.65 -70.20
N ALA A 45 27.05 -84.57 -69.84
CA ALA A 45 28.50 -84.54 -69.65
C ALA A 45 28.85 -84.23 -68.19
N ILE A 46 29.80 -84.97 -67.61
CA ILE A 46 30.34 -84.72 -66.28
C ILE A 46 31.86 -84.62 -66.39
N GLY A 47 32.43 -83.52 -65.89
CA GLY A 47 33.87 -83.30 -65.84
C GLY A 47 34.21 -81.86 -65.45
N LYS A 48 35.51 -81.56 -65.28
CA LYS A 48 35.96 -80.20 -64.95
C LYS A 48 35.82 -79.28 -66.15
N VAL A 49 35.18 -78.12 -65.98
CA VAL A 49 35.01 -77.12 -67.04
C VAL A 49 36.31 -76.34 -67.21
N ARG A 50 36.86 -76.36 -68.43
CA ARG A 50 38.03 -75.54 -68.80
C ARG A 50 37.60 -74.08 -68.84
N SER A 51 38.26 -73.22 -68.05
CA SER A 51 37.89 -71.81 -67.87
C SER A 51 37.84 -71.01 -69.17
N ASP A 52 36.90 -70.06 -69.27
CA ASP A 52 36.55 -69.19 -70.42
C ASP A 52 37.71 -68.43 -71.11
N GLN A 53 38.94 -68.50 -70.59
CA GLN A 53 40.12 -67.86 -71.17
C GLN A 53 40.80 -68.71 -72.27
N HIS A 54 40.45 -69.99 -72.40
CA HIS A 54 40.94 -70.85 -73.48
C HIS A 54 39.77 -71.35 -74.33
N SER A 55 39.66 -70.87 -75.57
CA SER A 55 38.68 -71.31 -76.58
C SER A 55 38.96 -72.72 -77.13
N GLU A 56 39.39 -73.64 -76.27
CA GLU A 56 39.60 -75.05 -76.59
C GLU A 56 38.41 -75.85 -76.06
N GLY A 57 37.37 -75.94 -76.89
CA GLY A 57 36.25 -76.85 -76.63
C GLY A 57 36.71 -78.32 -76.58
N TYR A 58 35.93 -79.13 -75.88
CA TYR A 58 36.12 -80.58 -75.81
C TYR A 58 35.86 -81.23 -77.16
N GLU A 59 36.72 -82.17 -77.57
CA GLU A 59 36.51 -82.95 -78.78
C GLU A 59 35.63 -84.16 -78.48
N LEU A 60 34.41 -84.14 -79.00
CA LEU A 60 33.42 -85.19 -78.92
C LEU A 60 33.53 -86.08 -80.16
N SER A 61 33.92 -87.34 -79.97
CA SER A 61 33.84 -88.37 -81.00
C SER A 61 32.52 -89.15 -80.89
N VAL A 62 31.82 -89.28 -82.02
CA VAL A 62 30.59 -90.06 -82.16
C VAL A 62 30.86 -91.21 -83.12
N LYS A 63 30.82 -92.45 -82.62
CA LYS A 63 31.03 -93.66 -83.42
C LYS A 63 29.72 -94.44 -83.63
N LEU A 64 29.42 -94.83 -84.86
CA LEU A 64 28.26 -95.56 -85.34
C LEU A 64 28.70 -96.86 -86.04
N PRO A 65 28.88 -97.98 -85.31
CA PRO A 65 29.46 -99.22 -85.84
C PRO A 65 28.64 -99.79 -87.02
N GLY A 66 29.32 -100.26 -88.06
CA GLY A 66 28.70 -100.83 -89.27
C GLY A 66 28.65 -99.89 -90.47
N LEU A 67 29.13 -98.65 -90.34
CA LEU A 67 29.41 -97.72 -91.44
C LEU A 67 30.85 -97.86 -91.94
N GLN A 68 31.09 -97.48 -93.21
CA GLN A 68 32.44 -97.45 -93.78
C GLN A 68 33.30 -96.32 -93.16
N ASN A 69 32.67 -95.17 -92.90
CA ASN A 69 33.20 -94.13 -92.03
C ASN A 69 32.32 -94.11 -90.79
N ASP A 70 32.70 -94.89 -89.78
CA ASP A 70 31.91 -95.09 -88.57
C ASP A 70 32.13 -94.03 -87.50
N GLU A 71 33.11 -93.12 -87.63
CA GLU A 71 33.43 -92.14 -86.60
C GLU A 71 33.40 -90.70 -87.13
N GLN A 72 32.81 -89.79 -86.35
CA GLN A 72 32.82 -88.34 -86.60
C GLN A 72 33.15 -87.57 -85.32
N THR A 73 34.12 -86.66 -85.40
CA THR A 73 34.50 -85.76 -84.30
C THR A 73 33.94 -84.35 -84.46
N MET A 74 33.56 -83.72 -83.36
CA MET A 74 33.13 -82.31 -83.28
C MET A 74 33.56 -81.65 -81.97
N ARG A 75 33.69 -80.32 -81.93
CA ARG A 75 34.06 -79.57 -80.72
C ARG A 75 32.84 -79.01 -79.99
N ILE A 76 32.78 -79.17 -78.67
CA ILE A 76 31.72 -78.65 -77.79
C ILE A 76 32.30 -77.82 -76.63
N SER A 77 31.57 -76.82 -76.14
CA SER A 77 31.94 -76.03 -74.95
C SER A 77 30.89 -76.23 -73.85
N LEU A 78 31.33 -76.33 -72.59
CA LEU A 78 30.46 -76.56 -71.44
C LEU A 78 30.57 -75.40 -70.43
N LEU A 79 29.48 -75.11 -69.73
CA LEU A 79 29.46 -74.20 -68.57
C LEU A 79 29.34 -75.04 -67.28
N PRO A 80 29.76 -74.51 -66.12
CA PRO A 80 29.61 -75.19 -64.83
C PRO A 80 28.15 -75.60 -64.57
N GLY A 81 27.97 -76.75 -63.93
CA GLY A 81 26.66 -77.32 -63.63
C GLY A 81 25.94 -76.64 -62.46
N ASP A 82 24.78 -77.18 -62.09
CA ASP A 82 24.03 -76.72 -60.92
C ASP A 82 24.80 -76.94 -59.60
N PRO A 83 24.60 -76.08 -58.58
CA PRO A 83 25.23 -76.19 -57.26
C PRO A 83 24.99 -77.54 -56.59
N HIS A 84 26.08 -78.15 -56.13
CA HIS A 84 26.06 -79.45 -55.48
C HIS A 84 26.62 -79.42 -54.04
N SER A 85 27.72 -78.69 -53.80
CA SER A 85 28.39 -78.65 -52.50
C SER A 85 28.84 -77.23 -52.11
N LEU A 86 28.93 -76.98 -50.80
CA LEU A 86 29.47 -75.76 -50.21
C LEU A 86 30.84 -76.08 -49.58
N HIS A 87 31.86 -75.32 -49.96
CA HIS A 87 33.22 -75.48 -49.48
C HIS A 87 33.67 -74.23 -48.72
N VAL A 88 34.28 -74.41 -47.56
CA VAL A 88 34.91 -73.32 -46.80
C VAL A 88 36.41 -73.53 -46.95
N LYS A 89 37.10 -72.58 -47.60
CA LYS A 89 38.55 -72.61 -47.71
C LYS A 89 39.13 -72.37 -46.32
N SER A 90 39.66 -73.43 -45.73
CA SER A 90 40.41 -73.35 -44.48
C SER A 90 41.81 -73.89 -44.73
N GLU A 91 42.82 -73.02 -44.72
CA GLU A 91 44.22 -73.43 -44.87
C GLU A 91 44.73 -74.23 -43.64
N ALA A 92 43.96 -74.28 -42.55
CA ALA A 92 44.20 -75.16 -41.40
C ALA A 92 42.86 -75.72 -40.88
N ALA A 93 42.84 -76.94 -40.36
CA ALA A 93 41.64 -77.58 -39.83
C ALA A 93 41.03 -76.89 -38.57
N GLN A 94 41.69 -75.88 -38.00
CA GLN A 94 41.21 -75.08 -36.86
C GLN A 94 41.64 -73.60 -37.03
N LEU A 95 40.69 -72.66 -36.87
CA LEU A 95 40.96 -71.22 -36.89
C LEU A 95 41.09 -70.71 -35.43
N GLU A 96 42.16 -69.98 -35.11
CA GLU A 96 42.36 -69.38 -33.76
C GLU A 96 42.12 -67.87 -33.79
N VAL A 97 41.34 -67.35 -32.83
CA VAL A 97 41.02 -65.93 -32.70
C VAL A 97 41.15 -65.49 -31.23
N GLU A 98 41.71 -64.31 -30.99
CA GLU A 98 41.75 -63.73 -29.65
C GLU A 98 40.36 -63.20 -29.26
N ASN A 99 39.95 -63.45 -28.01
CA ASN A 99 38.74 -62.91 -27.42
C ASN A 99 38.71 -61.37 -27.55
N GLY A 100 37.64 -60.84 -28.14
CA GLY A 100 37.45 -59.43 -28.48
C GLY A 100 37.65 -59.08 -29.97
N ASN A 101 38.05 -60.03 -30.82
CA ASN A 101 38.26 -59.83 -32.26
C ASN A 101 37.27 -60.64 -33.14
N PRO A 102 36.98 -60.21 -34.39
CA PRO A 102 36.11 -60.94 -35.33
C PRO A 102 36.84 -62.06 -36.07
N ALA A 103 36.12 -63.12 -36.46
CA ALA A 103 36.63 -64.23 -37.27
C ALA A 103 36.26 -64.07 -38.77
N ILE A 104 37.11 -64.55 -39.67
CA ILE A 104 36.97 -64.40 -41.13
C ILE A 104 36.95 -65.79 -41.79
N PHE A 105 36.01 -66.04 -42.71
CA PHE A 105 35.84 -67.29 -43.44
C PHE A 105 35.66 -67.04 -44.95
N ASP A 106 36.37 -67.79 -45.80
CA ASP A 106 36.25 -67.72 -47.26
C ASP A 106 35.45 -68.93 -47.77
N VAL A 107 34.37 -68.71 -48.54
CA VAL A 107 33.41 -69.74 -48.96
C VAL A 107 33.26 -69.82 -50.48
N GLU A 108 33.10 -71.04 -51.01
CA GLU A 108 32.93 -71.36 -52.43
C GLU A 108 31.81 -72.38 -52.64
N ILE A 109 31.06 -72.25 -53.75
CA ILE A 109 29.95 -73.12 -54.12
C ILE A 109 30.37 -73.92 -55.36
N HIS A 110 30.35 -75.24 -55.28
CA HIS A 110 30.83 -76.12 -56.33
C HIS A 110 29.69 -76.95 -56.96
N ASP A 111 29.81 -77.24 -58.26
CA ASP A 111 28.95 -78.19 -58.99
C ASP A 111 29.33 -79.66 -58.70
N GLN A 112 28.64 -80.60 -59.34
CA GLN A 112 28.90 -82.05 -59.14
C GLN A 112 30.34 -82.46 -59.49
N ALA A 113 31.02 -81.75 -60.38
CA ALA A 113 32.39 -82.03 -60.81
C ALA A 113 33.45 -81.20 -60.05
N GLY A 114 33.03 -80.38 -59.07
CA GLY A 114 33.92 -79.55 -58.26
C GLY A 114 34.29 -78.22 -58.90
N ASN A 115 33.55 -77.76 -59.92
CA ASN A 115 33.76 -76.43 -60.52
C ASN A 115 33.01 -75.37 -59.71
N ILE A 116 33.60 -74.18 -59.54
CA ILE A 116 32.89 -73.04 -58.92
C ILE A 116 31.72 -72.66 -59.82
N THR A 117 30.51 -72.63 -59.25
CA THR A 117 29.27 -72.37 -60.00
C THR A 117 28.53 -71.17 -59.43
N ALA A 118 28.20 -70.22 -60.30
CA ALA A 118 27.51 -68.98 -59.98
C ALA A 118 26.10 -69.00 -60.59
N ASN A 119 25.07 -69.04 -59.74
CA ASN A 119 23.67 -68.96 -60.14
C ASN A 119 22.97 -67.78 -59.43
N PRO A 120 21.90 -67.21 -60.03
CA PRO A 120 21.10 -66.19 -59.36
C PRO A 120 20.54 -66.69 -58.02
N LYS A 121 20.60 -65.85 -56.98
CA LYS A 121 20.07 -66.10 -55.61
C LYS A 121 20.86 -67.16 -54.81
N GLN A 122 22.17 -67.20 -54.96
CA GLN A 122 23.06 -67.98 -54.11
C GLN A 122 23.63 -67.13 -52.97
N SER A 123 23.07 -67.27 -51.77
CA SER A 123 23.61 -66.67 -50.55
C SER A 123 24.07 -67.75 -49.57
N VAL A 124 25.14 -67.49 -48.83
CA VAL A 124 25.67 -68.39 -47.79
C VAL A 124 25.51 -67.73 -46.43
N ASN A 125 24.88 -68.43 -45.50
CA ASN A 125 24.71 -68.02 -44.11
C ASN A 125 25.76 -68.71 -43.22
N CYS A 126 26.40 -67.94 -42.35
CA CYS A 126 27.29 -68.40 -41.28
C CYS A 126 26.65 -68.14 -39.92
N GLN A 127 26.57 -69.18 -39.11
CA GLN A 127 26.10 -69.15 -37.73
C GLN A 127 27.23 -69.62 -36.81
N VAL A 128 27.77 -68.71 -36.00
CA VAL A 128 28.64 -69.05 -34.87
C VAL A 128 27.77 -69.23 -33.63
N GLU A 129 28.05 -70.24 -32.81
CA GLU A 129 27.35 -70.45 -31.54
C GLU A 129 27.37 -69.18 -30.65
N GLY A 130 26.18 -68.67 -30.28
CA GLY A 130 26.04 -67.49 -29.42
C GLY A 130 26.15 -66.12 -30.11
N LEU A 131 26.40 -66.05 -31.43
CA LEU A 131 26.48 -64.81 -32.20
C LEU A 131 25.36 -64.72 -33.27
N PRO A 132 25.00 -63.51 -33.74
CA PRO A 132 24.01 -63.36 -34.81
C PRO A 132 24.49 -63.95 -36.15
N ARG A 133 23.53 -64.38 -36.97
CA ARG A 133 23.80 -64.91 -38.32
C ARG A 133 24.42 -63.85 -39.21
N THR A 134 25.45 -64.23 -39.95
CA THR A 134 26.10 -63.39 -40.98
C THR A 134 25.85 -64.01 -42.35
N THR A 135 25.51 -63.20 -43.35
CA THR A 135 25.21 -63.68 -44.72
C THR A 135 26.14 -63.01 -45.73
N THR A 136 26.60 -63.76 -46.72
CA THR A 136 27.33 -63.24 -47.89
C THR A 136 26.64 -63.68 -49.18
N ASP A 137 26.66 -62.81 -50.19
CA ASP A 137 26.11 -63.10 -51.52
C ASP A 137 27.21 -63.67 -52.44
N CYS A 138 26.96 -64.86 -52.97
CA CYS A 138 27.86 -65.58 -53.88
C CYS A 138 27.28 -65.66 -55.30
N SER A 139 26.17 -64.97 -55.60
CA SER A 139 25.40 -65.15 -56.85
C SER A 139 26.16 -64.82 -58.13
N SER A 140 27.19 -63.96 -58.08
CA SER A 140 27.92 -63.49 -59.27
C SER A 140 29.15 -64.33 -59.61
N THR A 141 29.84 -64.86 -58.60
CA THR A 141 31.16 -65.52 -58.75
C THR A 141 31.18 -66.96 -58.24
N GLY A 142 30.14 -67.40 -57.52
CA GLY A 142 30.12 -68.67 -56.81
C GLY A 142 31.03 -68.69 -55.56
N ALA A 143 31.61 -67.56 -55.16
CA ALA A 143 32.51 -67.44 -54.01
C ALA A 143 32.33 -66.12 -53.23
N GLY A 144 32.56 -66.13 -51.91
CA GLY A 144 32.42 -64.94 -51.06
C GLY A 144 33.18 -65.02 -49.73
N ARG A 145 33.37 -63.87 -49.06
CA ARG A 145 34.03 -63.75 -47.75
C ARG A 145 33.02 -63.39 -46.65
N LEU A 146 33.13 -64.03 -45.50
CA LEU A 146 32.27 -63.87 -44.32
C LEU A 146 33.10 -63.35 -43.13
N VAL A 147 32.66 -62.26 -42.51
CA VAL A 147 33.31 -61.67 -41.32
C VAL A 147 32.30 -61.64 -40.18
N THR A 148 32.61 -62.26 -39.04
CA THR A 148 31.73 -62.30 -37.87
C THR A 148 31.77 -60.99 -37.09
N GLN A 149 30.84 -60.79 -36.15
CA GLN A 149 31.04 -59.81 -35.09
C GLN A 149 32.18 -60.23 -34.15
N PRO A 150 32.80 -59.29 -33.41
CA PRO A 150 33.82 -59.61 -32.41
C PRO A 150 33.30 -60.59 -31.35
N ILE A 151 34.09 -61.62 -31.08
CA ILE A 151 33.72 -62.67 -30.14
C ILE A 151 34.03 -62.20 -28.72
N ASN A 152 33.04 -62.16 -27.83
CA ASN A 152 33.23 -61.74 -26.43
C ASN A 152 32.73 -62.85 -25.49
N LEU A 153 33.61 -63.78 -25.15
CA LEU A 153 33.35 -64.87 -24.22
C LEU A 153 33.86 -64.51 -22.82
N LYS A 154 33.18 -64.96 -21.77
CA LYS A 154 33.76 -64.99 -20.42
C LYS A 154 34.67 -66.21 -20.32
N ILE A 155 35.99 -66.01 -20.38
CA ILE A 155 36.95 -67.10 -20.24
C ILE A 155 37.36 -67.20 -18.76
N THR A 156 36.78 -68.17 -18.05
CA THR A 156 37.19 -68.52 -16.69
C THR A 156 38.48 -69.34 -16.71
N ASN A 157 39.44 -68.99 -15.85
CA ASN A 157 40.74 -69.68 -15.65
C ASN A 157 41.74 -69.60 -16.82
N GLY A 158 41.53 -68.72 -17.81
CA GLY A 158 42.52 -68.46 -18.86
C GLY A 158 42.68 -69.61 -19.89
N GLU A 159 41.75 -70.56 -19.96
CA GLU A 159 41.80 -71.65 -20.94
C GLU A 159 41.08 -71.29 -22.26
N PRO A 160 41.66 -71.56 -23.45
CA PRO A 160 41.00 -71.32 -24.72
C PRO A 160 39.71 -72.14 -24.88
N ARG A 161 38.67 -71.55 -25.48
CA ARG A 161 37.37 -72.20 -25.69
C ARG A 161 37.08 -72.41 -27.18
N THR A 162 36.66 -73.61 -27.57
CA THR A 162 36.28 -73.92 -28.96
C THR A 162 34.78 -73.72 -29.19
N LEU A 163 34.42 -73.01 -30.26
CA LEU A 163 33.05 -72.77 -30.73
C LEU A 163 32.80 -73.50 -32.05
N LYS A 164 31.57 -73.97 -32.26
CA LYS A 164 31.15 -74.58 -33.54
C LYS A 164 30.54 -73.52 -34.47
N VAL A 165 31.01 -73.50 -35.72
CA VAL A 165 30.54 -72.60 -36.78
C VAL A 165 29.83 -73.42 -37.86
N THR A 166 28.64 -73.00 -38.27
CA THR A 166 27.81 -73.73 -39.24
C THR A 166 27.53 -72.85 -40.45
N PHE A 167 27.71 -73.41 -41.66
CA PHE A 167 27.47 -72.75 -42.94
C PHE A 167 26.34 -73.45 -43.69
N GLU A 168 25.36 -72.67 -44.16
CA GLU A 168 24.21 -73.20 -44.90
C GLU A 168 23.76 -72.25 -46.03
N MET A 169 23.22 -72.82 -47.11
CA MET A 169 22.55 -72.05 -48.17
C MET A 169 21.03 -72.08 -47.96
N PRO A 170 20.38 -70.98 -47.54
CA PRO A 170 18.96 -70.98 -47.18
C PRO A 170 18.02 -71.32 -48.35
N HIS A 171 18.43 -70.98 -49.58
CA HIS A 171 17.60 -71.12 -50.78
C HIS A 171 17.77 -72.46 -51.53
N LEU A 172 18.78 -73.28 -51.18
CA LEU A 172 19.04 -74.58 -51.80
C LEU A 172 19.22 -75.68 -50.74
N LYS A 173 18.11 -76.34 -50.35
CA LYS A 173 18.14 -77.47 -49.40
C LYS A 173 18.84 -78.72 -49.92
N LYS A 174 19.14 -78.79 -51.21
CA LYS A 174 19.84 -79.94 -51.84
C LYS A 174 21.35 -79.94 -51.55
N VAL A 175 21.92 -78.79 -51.18
CA VAL A 175 23.33 -78.65 -50.79
C VAL A 175 23.45 -78.91 -49.28
N ALA A 176 24.33 -79.82 -48.87
CA ALA A 176 24.53 -80.16 -47.47
C ALA A 176 25.18 -79.02 -46.67
N ARG A 177 24.85 -78.91 -45.37
CA ARG A 177 25.48 -77.94 -44.46
C ARG A 177 26.94 -78.29 -44.21
N CYS A 178 27.80 -77.28 -44.11
CA CYS A 178 29.20 -77.41 -43.71
C CYS A 178 29.39 -76.91 -42.28
N SER A 179 30.34 -77.45 -41.52
CA SER A 179 30.68 -76.93 -40.18
C SER A 179 32.19 -76.88 -39.97
N ALA A 180 32.65 -75.86 -39.23
CA ALA A 180 34.05 -75.65 -38.84
C ALA A 180 34.18 -75.39 -37.33
N GLU A 181 35.36 -75.60 -36.77
CA GLU A 181 35.68 -75.31 -35.36
C GLU A 181 36.52 -74.03 -35.25
N LEU A 182 36.16 -73.16 -34.29
CA LEU A 182 36.81 -71.88 -34.02
C LEU A 182 37.33 -71.86 -32.57
N LYS A 183 38.64 -71.76 -32.37
CA LYS A 183 39.25 -71.70 -31.04
C LYS A 183 39.45 -70.24 -30.61
N VAL A 184 38.89 -69.87 -29.46
CA VAL A 184 38.96 -68.51 -28.90
C VAL A 184 39.94 -68.49 -27.73
N SER A 185 41.03 -67.73 -27.84
CA SER A 185 42.05 -67.60 -26.79
C SER A 185 41.81 -66.38 -25.89
N PRO A 186 42.20 -66.41 -24.59
CA PRO A 186 42.02 -65.29 -23.67
C PRO A 186 42.75 -64.04 -24.14
N SER A 187 42.17 -62.87 -23.86
CA SER A 187 42.78 -61.60 -24.28
C SER A 187 44.04 -61.29 -23.48
N ARG A 188 45.04 -60.74 -24.17
CA ARG A 188 46.27 -60.19 -23.53
C ARG A 188 46.08 -58.77 -23.00
N ARG A 189 44.87 -58.22 -23.09
CA ARG A 189 44.50 -56.92 -22.57
C ARG A 189 44.40 -56.97 -21.04
N VAL A 190 44.74 -55.86 -20.38
CA VAL A 190 44.62 -55.67 -18.92
C VAL A 190 43.14 -55.79 -18.53
N SER A 191 42.86 -56.70 -17.60
CA SER A 191 41.50 -56.99 -17.13
C SER A 191 41.30 -56.62 -15.66
N VAL A 192 42.37 -56.68 -14.84
CA VAL A 192 42.28 -56.48 -13.39
C VAL A 192 43.45 -55.61 -12.89
N MET A 193 43.15 -54.72 -11.94
CA MET A 193 44.13 -53.91 -11.22
C MET A 193 44.05 -54.20 -9.71
N ARG A 194 45.20 -54.27 -9.04
CA ARG A 194 45.30 -54.44 -7.58
C ARG A 194 46.16 -53.33 -6.98
N LEU A 195 45.74 -52.82 -5.83
CA LEU A 195 46.46 -51.81 -5.06
C LEU A 195 47.02 -52.37 -3.75
N TYR A 196 48.16 -51.85 -3.36
CA TYR A 196 48.88 -52.23 -2.16
C TYR A 196 49.35 -50.99 -1.42
N CYS A 197 49.38 -51.06 -0.08
CA CYS A 197 49.93 -50.03 0.79
C CYS A 197 51.04 -50.65 1.65
N ASP A 198 52.25 -50.06 1.62
CA ASP A 198 53.32 -50.46 2.56
C ASP A 198 53.02 -49.86 3.94
N ALA A 199 52.76 -50.72 4.92
CA ALA A 199 52.44 -50.30 6.28
C ALA A 199 53.38 -51.01 7.26
N GLY A 200 54.61 -50.50 7.42
CA GLY A 200 55.57 -50.85 8.49
C GLY A 200 56.05 -52.32 8.57
N ASP A 201 55.12 -53.26 8.66
CA ASP A 201 55.29 -54.70 8.90
C ASP A 201 54.95 -55.56 7.66
N GLY A 202 54.67 -54.96 6.50
CA GLY A 202 54.45 -55.69 5.25
C GLY A 202 53.66 -54.91 4.20
N GLN A 203 53.53 -55.52 3.02
CA GLN A 203 52.73 -54.99 1.91
C GLN A 203 51.27 -55.43 2.07
N LEU A 204 50.38 -54.53 2.49
CA LEU A 204 48.96 -54.81 2.67
C LEU A 204 48.21 -54.61 1.37
N ALA A 205 47.46 -55.62 0.91
CA ALA A 205 46.59 -55.50 -0.25
C ALA A 205 45.29 -54.77 0.13
N LEU A 206 44.98 -53.68 -0.57
CA LEU A 206 43.72 -52.95 -0.36
C LEU A 206 42.56 -53.69 -1.02
N GLN A 207 41.37 -53.57 -0.44
CA GLN A 207 40.13 -54.08 -1.03
C GLN A 207 39.43 -52.99 -1.85
N ASN A 208 38.77 -53.41 -2.93
CA ASN A 208 38.01 -52.47 -3.76
C ASN A 208 36.77 -52.00 -3.00
N ASN A 209 36.55 -50.68 -2.92
CA ASN A 209 35.57 -49.97 -2.09
C ASN A 209 35.84 -50.01 -0.57
N GLU A 210 37.08 -50.24 -0.15
CA GLU A 210 37.47 -50.17 1.27
C GLU A 210 37.38 -48.74 1.83
N ARG A 211 37.02 -48.61 3.11
CA ARG A 211 37.00 -47.34 3.87
C ARG A 211 38.17 -47.33 4.84
N LEU A 212 39.12 -46.41 4.65
CA LEU A 212 40.36 -46.31 5.41
C LEU A 212 40.31 -45.15 6.40
N GLU A 213 40.32 -45.45 7.70
CA GLU A 213 40.40 -44.45 8.76
C GLU A 213 41.82 -43.88 8.89
N ARG A 214 41.97 -42.56 8.81
CA ARG A 214 43.27 -41.86 8.92
C ARG A 214 43.13 -40.55 9.70
N ARG A 215 44.20 -40.13 10.37
CA ARG A 215 44.21 -38.85 11.12
C ARG A 215 44.02 -37.66 10.19
N ALA A 216 43.17 -36.72 10.59
CA ALA A 216 42.91 -35.48 9.87
C ALA A 216 44.21 -34.71 9.61
N GLY A 217 44.39 -34.21 8.38
CA GLY A 217 45.62 -33.51 7.96
C GLY A 217 46.85 -34.39 7.72
N GLY A 218 46.75 -35.72 7.88
CA GLY A 218 47.80 -36.67 7.51
C GLY A 218 47.88 -36.95 6.00
N ALA A 219 48.71 -37.91 5.61
CA ALA A 219 48.81 -38.41 4.23
C ALA A 219 48.88 -39.94 4.20
N LEU A 220 48.17 -40.55 3.23
CA LEU A 220 48.29 -41.97 2.90
C LEU A 220 49.34 -42.12 1.79
N GLY A 221 50.56 -42.50 2.16
CA GLY A 221 51.67 -42.67 1.23
C GLY A 221 52.02 -44.12 0.90
N ASN A 222 53.00 -44.29 0.01
CA ASN A 222 53.56 -45.58 -0.43
C ASN A 222 52.55 -46.54 -1.09
N LEU A 223 51.60 -45.99 -1.85
CA LEU A 223 50.65 -46.78 -2.62
C LEU A 223 51.32 -47.39 -3.87
N ARG A 224 51.07 -48.67 -4.13
CA ARG A 224 51.57 -49.38 -5.32
C ARG A 224 50.46 -50.09 -6.09
N TYR A 225 50.58 -50.14 -7.41
CA TYR A 225 49.62 -50.82 -8.29
C TYR A 225 50.28 -51.95 -9.10
N ARG A 226 49.49 -52.97 -9.42
CA ARG A 226 49.83 -54.05 -10.37
C ARG A 226 48.66 -54.32 -11.31
N LEU A 227 48.96 -54.62 -12.57
CA LEU A 227 47.99 -54.87 -13.64
C LEU A 227 48.08 -56.33 -14.08
N TYR A 228 46.93 -56.95 -14.37
CA TYR A 228 46.83 -58.35 -14.76
C TYR A 228 45.96 -58.51 -16.01
N ASP A 229 46.31 -59.45 -16.89
CA ASP A 229 45.53 -59.80 -18.08
C ASP A 229 44.34 -60.74 -17.75
N GLU A 230 43.52 -61.10 -18.74
CA GLU A 230 42.35 -62.00 -18.56
C GLU A 230 42.73 -63.40 -18.02
N SER A 231 44.00 -63.82 -18.18
CA SER A 231 44.54 -65.08 -17.66
C SER A 231 45.24 -64.96 -16.30
N GLY A 232 45.23 -63.76 -15.69
CA GLY A 232 45.87 -63.51 -14.40
C GLY A 232 47.40 -63.35 -14.46
N ARG A 233 47.98 -63.19 -15.66
CA ARG A 233 49.42 -62.89 -15.81
C ARG A 233 49.65 -61.40 -15.58
N GLU A 234 50.71 -61.07 -14.87
CA GLU A 234 51.08 -59.67 -14.61
C GLU A 234 51.53 -58.99 -15.90
N ALA A 235 50.88 -57.88 -16.24
CA ALA A 235 51.21 -57.07 -17.41
C ALA A 235 52.45 -56.21 -17.11
N ALA A 236 53.38 -56.13 -18.07
CA ALA A 236 54.58 -55.31 -17.92
C ALA A 236 54.23 -53.83 -17.78
N LEU A 237 54.80 -53.17 -16.77
CA LEU A 237 54.68 -51.72 -16.59
C LEU A 237 55.69 -51.02 -17.52
N THR A 238 55.21 -50.50 -18.64
CA THR A 238 55.98 -49.73 -19.62
C THR A 238 55.61 -48.24 -19.53
N ALA A 239 56.35 -47.36 -20.20
CA ALA A 239 56.01 -45.94 -20.28
C ALA A 239 54.59 -45.71 -20.86
N GLU A 240 54.16 -46.58 -21.76
CA GLU A 240 52.82 -46.55 -22.37
C GLU A 240 51.74 -46.89 -21.34
N THR A 241 51.91 -47.96 -20.55
CA THR A 241 50.92 -48.32 -19.52
C THR A 241 50.89 -47.31 -18.38
N ALA A 242 52.04 -46.74 -17.99
CA ALA A 242 52.11 -45.64 -17.03
C ALA A 242 51.39 -44.37 -17.53
N SER A 243 51.52 -44.02 -18.82
CA SER A 243 50.85 -42.84 -19.40
C SER A 243 49.31 -42.96 -19.44
N ALA A 244 48.78 -44.19 -19.41
CA ALA A 244 47.35 -44.48 -19.41
C ALA A 244 46.76 -44.63 -18.00
N MET A 245 47.56 -44.53 -16.93
CA MET A 245 47.07 -44.49 -15.54
C MET A 245 46.53 -43.10 -15.20
N MET A 246 45.39 -43.05 -14.50
CA MET A 246 44.81 -41.81 -13.99
C MET A 246 44.39 -41.98 -12.53
N VAL A 247 44.61 -40.94 -11.74
CA VAL A 247 44.12 -40.81 -10.34
C VAL A 247 43.25 -39.56 -10.22
N ASN A 248 42.28 -39.55 -9.29
CA ASN A 248 41.33 -38.43 -9.14
C ASN A 248 41.72 -37.40 -8.06
N TRP A 249 42.77 -37.64 -7.26
CA TRP A 249 43.14 -36.76 -6.13
C TRP A 249 44.34 -35.85 -6.39
N THR A 250 45.07 -36.03 -7.50
CA THR A 250 46.16 -35.12 -7.92
C THR A 250 46.28 -35.11 -9.44
N SER A 251 46.61 -33.94 -10.00
CA SER A 251 46.98 -33.78 -11.41
C SER A 251 48.48 -33.91 -11.68
N ASP A 252 49.30 -33.81 -10.62
CA ASP A 252 50.75 -33.92 -10.70
C ASP A 252 51.16 -35.35 -10.31
N VAL A 253 51.54 -36.13 -11.33
CA VAL A 253 51.81 -37.55 -11.19
C VAL A 253 53.24 -37.83 -11.64
N ASP A 254 54.05 -38.37 -10.72
CA ASP A 254 55.41 -38.80 -11.02
C ASP A 254 55.40 -39.99 -12.00
N ARG A 255 55.71 -39.68 -13.27
CA ARG A 255 55.75 -40.66 -14.35
C ARG A 255 56.84 -41.70 -14.15
N ALA A 256 57.96 -41.35 -13.50
CA ALA A 256 59.03 -42.30 -13.22
C ALA A 256 58.60 -43.30 -12.12
N GLY A 257 57.91 -42.79 -11.09
CA GLY A 257 57.27 -43.60 -10.04
C GLY A 257 56.19 -44.54 -10.59
N LEU A 258 55.35 -44.09 -11.52
CA LEU A 258 54.32 -44.94 -12.13
C LEU A 258 54.88 -46.15 -12.88
N VAL A 259 55.98 -45.98 -13.64
CA VAL A 259 56.65 -47.11 -14.32
C VAL A 259 57.16 -48.15 -13.32
N GLN A 260 57.47 -47.73 -12.09
CA GLN A 260 57.84 -48.62 -10.98
C GLN A 260 56.64 -49.13 -10.18
N GLY A 261 55.41 -48.85 -10.63
CA GLY A 261 54.18 -49.23 -9.97
C GLY A 261 53.83 -48.40 -8.73
N ARG A 262 54.40 -47.19 -8.54
CA ARG A 262 54.10 -46.30 -7.39
C ARG A 262 53.06 -45.24 -7.76
N LEU A 263 52.10 -45.01 -6.86
CA LEU A 263 51.07 -43.98 -6.99
C LEU A 263 51.40 -42.76 -6.09
N PRO A 264 50.89 -41.57 -6.42
CA PRO A 264 51.04 -40.38 -5.58
C PRO A 264 50.37 -40.52 -4.21
N ASP A 265 50.97 -39.92 -3.19
CA ASP A 265 50.41 -39.86 -1.84
C ASP A 265 49.05 -39.16 -1.83
N VAL A 266 48.12 -39.65 -0.99
CA VAL A 266 46.78 -39.09 -0.87
C VAL A 266 46.70 -38.20 0.39
N PRO A 267 46.44 -36.89 0.25
CA PRO A 267 46.23 -36.05 1.42
C PRO A 267 44.90 -36.40 2.10
N VAL A 268 44.93 -36.53 3.43
CA VAL A 268 43.74 -36.74 4.26
C VAL A 268 43.11 -35.37 4.56
N PRO A 269 41.79 -35.18 4.36
CA PRO A 269 41.12 -33.94 4.71
C PRO A 269 41.33 -33.51 6.17
N THR A 270 41.34 -32.21 6.42
CA THR A 270 41.54 -31.65 7.76
C THR A 270 40.26 -31.66 8.61
N GLN A 271 39.09 -31.85 7.99
CA GLN A 271 37.79 -31.88 8.66
C GLN A 271 37.25 -33.32 8.69
N VAL A 272 36.80 -33.78 9.87
CA VAL A 272 36.34 -35.17 10.09
C VAL A 272 35.07 -35.53 9.30
N MET A 273 34.28 -34.54 8.90
CA MET A 273 33.08 -34.74 8.08
C MET A 273 33.38 -34.91 6.58
N GLU A 274 34.60 -34.58 6.13
CA GLU A 274 34.96 -34.56 4.71
C GLU A 274 35.59 -35.90 4.30
N GLU A 275 34.76 -36.92 4.03
CA GLU A 275 35.24 -38.17 3.43
C GLU A 275 35.77 -37.93 2.01
N ARG A 276 36.91 -38.54 1.68
CA ARG A 276 37.54 -38.37 0.36
C ARG A 276 37.50 -39.66 -0.45
N PHE A 277 36.76 -39.63 -1.55
CA PHE A 277 36.68 -40.72 -2.52
C PHE A 277 37.90 -40.73 -3.46
N CYS A 278 38.61 -41.85 -3.48
CA CYS A 278 39.85 -42.04 -4.24
C CYS A 278 39.63 -43.11 -5.32
N GLN A 279 39.95 -42.78 -6.57
CA GLN A 279 39.83 -43.68 -7.70
C GLN A 279 41.12 -43.70 -8.52
N VAL A 280 41.60 -44.91 -8.82
CA VAL A 280 42.66 -45.20 -9.78
C VAL A 280 42.02 -45.86 -11.00
N SER A 281 42.37 -45.43 -12.21
CA SER A 281 41.78 -45.95 -13.44
C SER A 281 42.81 -46.10 -14.56
N TYR A 282 42.53 -47.03 -15.48
CA TYR A 282 43.33 -47.28 -16.67
C TYR A 282 42.54 -46.92 -17.94
N GLN A 283 42.94 -45.85 -18.63
CA GLN A 283 42.18 -45.20 -19.71
C GLN A 283 41.73 -46.13 -20.84
N HIS A 284 42.52 -47.15 -21.17
CA HIS A 284 42.31 -47.89 -22.40
C HIS A 284 41.24 -49.00 -22.28
N GLN A 285 40.86 -49.42 -21.05
CA GLN A 285 40.14 -50.69 -20.85
C GLN A 285 39.09 -50.70 -19.70
N ASN A 286 38.62 -49.53 -19.23
CA ASN A 286 37.61 -49.43 -18.15
C ASN A 286 37.96 -50.18 -16.84
N VAL A 287 39.23 -50.45 -16.59
CA VAL A 287 39.70 -51.06 -15.33
C VAL A 287 39.90 -49.94 -14.30
N SER A 288 39.20 -50.01 -13.17
CA SER A 288 39.36 -49.04 -12.08
C SER A 288 39.30 -49.70 -10.71
N PHE A 289 39.92 -49.05 -9.73
CA PHE A 289 39.96 -49.44 -8.33
C PHE A 289 39.62 -48.22 -7.47
N THR A 290 38.76 -48.40 -6.47
CA THR A 290 38.22 -47.32 -5.64
C THR A 290 38.40 -47.61 -4.16
N PHE A 291 38.61 -46.57 -3.35
CA PHE A 291 38.61 -46.61 -1.89
C PHE A 291 38.26 -45.23 -1.32
N THR A 292 37.84 -45.16 -0.06
CA THR A 292 37.44 -43.90 0.59
C THR A 292 38.29 -43.66 1.83
N ILE A 293 38.83 -42.46 1.98
CA ILE A 293 39.51 -42.02 3.20
C ILE A 293 38.48 -41.40 4.14
N VAL A 294 38.42 -41.92 5.37
CA VAL A 294 37.59 -41.39 6.46
C VAL A 294 38.51 -40.68 7.45
N PRO A 295 38.49 -39.34 7.51
CA PRO A 295 39.32 -38.60 8.47
C PRO A 295 38.82 -38.80 9.91
N CYS A 296 39.75 -38.99 10.85
CA CYS A 296 39.50 -39.05 12.29
C CYS A 296 40.15 -37.85 13.00
N PRO A 297 39.59 -37.35 14.12
CA PRO A 297 40.17 -36.22 14.86
C PRO A 297 41.62 -36.47 15.25
N ASP A 298 42.45 -35.44 15.16
CA ASP A 298 43.84 -35.46 15.61
C ASP A 298 43.91 -35.28 17.15
N ASP A 299 45.12 -35.22 17.71
CA ASP A 299 45.29 -35.02 19.14
C ASP A 299 44.74 -33.64 19.62
N PRO A 300 44.05 -33.60 20.80
CA PRO A 300 43.43 -32.39 21.30
C PRO A 300 44.46 -31.30 21.57
N LYS A 301 44.13 -30.07 21.15
CA LYS A 301 45.01 -28.91 21.25
C LYS A 301 44.43 -27.78 22.08
N GLN A 302 43.14 -27.48 21.95
CA GLN A 302 42.50 -26.34 22.59
C GLN A 302 41.05 -26.63 23.01
N LEU A 303 40.49 -25.77 23.87
CA LEU A 303 39.07 -25.78 24.18
C LEU A 303 38.32 -24.86 23.22
N LYS A 304 37.15 -25.31 22.78
CA LYS A 304 36.21 -24.50 22.02
C LYS A 304 34.92 -24.35 22.81
N ALA A 305 34.54 -23.11 23.11
CA ALA A 305 33.32 -22.81 23.83
C ALA A 305 32.27 -22.21 22.87
N THR A 306 31.14 -22.89 22.76
CA THR A 306 29.99 -22.47 21.94
C THR A 306 28.93 -21.85 22.84
N LEU A 307 28.66 -20.57 22.65
CA LEU A 307 27.68 -19.83 23.44
C LEU A 307 26.24 -20.09 22.92
N PRO A 308 25.25 -20.26 23.81
CA PRO A 308 23.84 -20.37 23.40
C PRO A 308 23.32 -19.06 22.81
N GLN A 309 23.81 -17.92 23.33
CA GLN A 309 23.54 -16.58 22.81
C GLN A 309 24.73 -15.64 23.09
N GLY A 310 24.89 -14.62 22.26
CA GLY A 310 26.04 -13.69 22.32
C GLY A 310 25.90 -12.54 23.32
N THR A 311 24.78 -12.42 24.03
CA THR A 311 24.48 -11.28 24.92
C THR A 311 23.87 -11.72 26.25
N VAL A 312 24.15 -10.99 27.34
CA VAL A 312 23.52 -11.16 28.66
C VAL A 312 23.30 -9.80 29.32
N LYS A 313 22.15 -9.58 29.98
CA LYS A 313 21.92 -8.36 30.77
C LYS A 313 22.67 -8.46 32.11
N LEU A 314 23.20 -7.33 32.59
CA LEU A 314 23.84 -7.25 33.90
C LEU A 314 22.86 -7.68 35.00
N GLY A 315 23.29 -8.54 35.92
CA GLY A 315 22.47 -9.14 36.98
C GLY A 315 21.62 -10.35 36.58
N GLU A 316 21.51 -10.68 35.29
CA GLU A 316 20.80 -11.87 34.81
C GLU A 316 21.74 -13.05 34.56
N ILE A 317 21.18 -14.27 34.61
CA ILE A 317 21.88 -15.50 34.26
C ILE A 317 21.74 -15.73 32.76
N LEU A 318 22.85 -16.02 32.07
CA LEU A 318 22.84 -16.42 30.66
C LEU A 318 21.90 -17.64 30.47
N PRO A 319 20.83 -17.52 29.67
CA PRO A 319 19.91 -18.61 29.45
C PRO A 319 20.57 -19.71 28.59
N GLY A 320 20.39 -20.96 29.02
CA GLY A 320 20.97 -22.14 28.37
C GLY A 320 22.34 -22.56 28.90
N HIS A 321 23.04 -23.38 28.12
CA HIS A 321 24.32 -23.97 28.48
C HIS A 321 25.39 -23.53 27.48
N ILE A 322 26.56 -23.10 27.97
CA ILE A 322 27.75 -22.95 27.14
C ILE A 322 28.35 -24.34 26.96
N VAL A 323 28.49 -24.78 25.71
CA VAL A 323 29.02 -26.11 25.39
C VAL A 323 30.52 -25.98 25.14
N VAL A 324 31.33 -26.62 25.99
CA VAL A 324 32.79 -26.64 25.90
C VAL A 324 33.24 -28.01 25.39
N GLU A 325 34.00 -28.00 24.30
CA GLU A 325 34.47 -29.19 23.60
C GLU A 325 36.01 -29.16 23.48
N LEU A 326 36.64 -30.33 23.56
CA LEU A 326 38.07 -30.49 23.27
C LEU A 326 38.24 -30.64 21.77
N VAL A 327 38.92 -29.70 21.13
CA VAL A 327 39.15 -29.74 19.68
C VAL A 327 40.62 -29.94 19.34
N ASP A 328 40.87 -30.61 18.22
CA ASP A 328 42.20 -30.76 17.65
C ASP A 328 42.68 -29.45 16.98
N GLN A 329 43.84 -29.49 16.33
CA GLN A 329 44.40 -28.33 15.64
C GLN A 329 43.61 -27.84 14.42
N PHE A 330 42.62 -28.59 13.96
CA PHE A 330 41.74 -28.29 12.84
C PHE A 330 40.29 -28.04 13.27
N ASP A 331 40.05 -27.79 14.57
CA ASP A 331 38.75 -27.59 15.19
C ASP A 331 37.80 -28.82 15.15
N ASN A 332 38.33 -30.04 14.97
CA ASN A 332 37.53 -31.25 15.09
C ASN A 332 37.36 -31.66 16.55
N VAL A 333 36.13 -32.00 16.95
CA VAL A 333 35.85 -32.48 18.31
C VAL A 333 36.52 -33.83 18.55
N THR A 334 37.37 -33.87 19.57
CA THR A 334 38.03 -35.08 20.04
C THR A 334 37.15 -35.73 21.11
N GLN A 335 36.83 -37.02 20.98
CA GLN A 335 36.04 -37.76 21.99
C GLN A 335 36.86 -38.11 23.25
N LYS A 336 37.84 -37.27 23.60
CA LYS A 336 38.79 -37.49 24.72
C LYS A 336 38.41 -36.75 26.00
N PHE A 337 37.25 -36.07 26.02
CA PHE A 337 36.74 -35.37 27.20
C PHE A 337 36.15 -36.37 28.22
N THR A 338 36.84 -36.57 29.35
CA THR A 338 36.39 -37.49 30.41
C THR A 338 35.53 -36.78 31.47
N PRO A 339 34.76 -37.51 32.31
CA PRO A 339 34.02 -36.91 33.43
C PRO A 339 34.91 -36.11 34.39
N ASP A 340 36.12 -36.59 34.67
CA ASP A 340 37.10 -35.92 35.54
C ASP A 340 37.47 -34.50 35.05
N CYS A 341 37.36 -34.25 33.74
CA CYS A 341 37.62 -32.93 33.17
C CYS A 341 36.56 -31.89 33.56
N ALA A 342 35.33 -32.29 33.92
CA ALA A 342 34.31 -31.36 34.43
C ALA A 342 34.63 -30.87 35.85
N GLU A 343 35.29 -31.69 36.66
CA GLU A 343 35.75 -31.30 38.00
C GLU A 343 36.96 -30.35 37.94
N LEU A 344 37.76 -30.45 36.88
CA LEU A 344 38.93 -29.59 36.63
C LEU A 344 38.60 -28.32 35.83
N MET A 345 37.35 -28.17 35.37
CA MET A 345 36.95 -27.04 34.54
C MET A 345 36.79 -25.78 35.39
N THR A 346 37.44 -24.70 34.96
CA THR A 346 37.28 -23.38 35.57
C THR A 346 36.93 -22.34 34.51
N LEU A 347 36.13 -21.35 34.91
CA LEU A 347 35.71 -20.22 34.08
C LEU A 347 36.15 -18.92 34.74
N GLU A 348 36.90 -18.11 34.01
CA GLU A 348 37.32 -16.79 34.44
C GLU A 348 36.79 -15.72 33.49
N ALA A 349 36.22 -14.66 34.06
CA ALA A 349 35.85 -13.45 33.35
C ALA A 349 35.77 -12.28 34.34
N GLU A 350 36.01 -11.07 33.85
CA GLU A 350 35.90 -9.85 34.65
C GLU A 350 34.44 -9.63 35.07
N GLY A 351 34.19 -9.47 36.38
CA GLY A 351 32.85 -9.21 36.91
C GLY A 351 31.92 -10.42 37.04
N LEU A 352 32.43 -11.63 36.77
CA LEU A 352 31.67 -12.88 36.82
C LEU A 352 31.35 -13.32 38.25
N HIS A 353 30.11 -13.73 38.49
CA HIS A 353 29.66 -14.35 39.74
C HIS A 353 30.12 -15.81 39.83
N LYS A 354 31.37 -16.04 40.27
CA LYS A 354 32.03 -17.36 40.25
C LYS A 354 31.28 -18.46 41.02
N SER A 355 30.63 -18.14 42.13
CA SER A 355 29.92 -19.11 42.98
C SER A 355 28.63 -19.67 42.37
N GLY A 356 28.09 -19.03 41.32
CA GLY A 356 26.86 -19.46 40.66
C GLY A 356 27.07 -20.37 39.45
N VAL A 357 28.31 -20.55 39.01
CA VAL A 357 28.64 -21.31 37.79
C VAL A 357 28.66 -22.81 38.09
N THR A 358 27.97 -23.60 37.29
CA THR A 358 27.93 -25.05 37.39
C THR A 358 28.46 -25.71 36.11
N TYR A 359 29.14 -26.84 36.29
CA TYR A 359 29.76 -27.61 35.21
C TYR A 359 29.15 -29.01 35.18
N THR A 360 28.59 -29.42 34.04
CA THR A 360 27.97 -30.73 33.87
C THR A 360 28.57 -31.45 32.65
N TRP A 361 29.14 -32.64 32.85
CA TRP A 361 29.68 -33.45 31.75
C TRP A 361 28.58 -34.16 30.98
N GLN A 362 28.70 -34.19 29.64
CA GLN A 362 27.79 -34.90 28.76
C GLN A 362 28.55 -35.54 27.59
N SER A 363 28.80 -36.85 27.71
CA SER A 363 29.41 -37.77 26.73
C SER A 363 30.81 -37.38 26.22
N ALA A 364 30.96 -36.21 25.58
CA ALA A 364 32.19 -35.70 25.00
C ALA A 364 32.33 -34.16 25.13
N SER A 365 31.47 -33.50 25.92
CA SER A 365 31.45 -32.05 26.12
C SER A 365 31.15 -31.72 27.58
N VAL A 366 31.50 -30.50 28.02
CA VAL A 366 31.09 -29.95 29.32
C VAL A 366 30.16 -28.78 29.09
N TRP A 367 29.03 -28.81 29.77
CA TRP A 367 28.04 -27.76 29.76
C TRP A 367 28.26 -26.86 30.96
N VAL A 368 28.41 -25.57 30.70
CA VAL A 368 28.58 -24.54 31.72
C VAL A 368 27.30 -23.74 31.83
N ALA A 369 26.71 -23.68 33.03
CA ALA A 369 25.49 -22.93 33.32
C ALA A 369 25.71 -21.97 34.49
N GLY A 370 24.76 -21.05 34.73
CA GLY A 370 24.85 -20.12 35.87
C GLY A 370 25.78 -18.92 35.66
N VAL A 371 26.18 -18.65 34.42
CA VAL A 371 27.02 -17.48 34.07
C VAL A 371 26.22 -16.19 34.25
N ARG A 372 26.60 -15.38 35.24
CA ARG A 372 25.97 -14.09 35.59
C ARG A 372 27.03 -13.07 35.97
N PHE A 373 26.81 -11.81 35.61
CA PHE A 373 27.69 -10.69 35.96
C PHE A 373 26.99 -9.76 36.95
N ASP A 374 27.57 -9.57 38.13
CA ASP A 374 26.99 -8.70 39.18
C ASP A 374 27.54 -7.27 39.15
N SER A 375 28.68 -7.07 38.47
CA SER A 375 29.35 -5.78 38.32
C SER A 375 30.32 -5.81 37.15
N GLY A 376 30.75 -4.64 36.67
CA GLY A 376 31.75 -4.52 35.61
C GLY A 376 31.32 -3.54 34.51
N PRO A 377 32.23 -3.15 33.60
CA PRO A 377 31.86 -2.28 32.49
C PRO A 377 30.92 -3.01 31.51
N LEU A 378 30.12 -2.27 30.75
CA LEU A 378 29.30 -2.83 29.68
C LEU A 378 30.14 -3.15 28.42
N GLY A 379 29.66 -4.03 27.56
CA GLY A 379 30.33 -4.38 26.29
C GLY A 379 30.85 -5.82 26.21
N ALA A 380 31.80 -6.07 25.32
CA ALA A 380 32.35 -7.40 25.10
C ALA A 380 33.21 -7.85 26.31
N ARG A 381 32.99 -9.09 26.75
CA ARG A 381 33.70 -9.77 27.86
C ARG A 381 34.24 -11.09 27.37
N ASP A 382 35.53 -11.31 27.58
CA ASP A 382 36.14 -12.60 27.27
C ASP A 382 35.89 -13.56 28.44
N LEU A 383 35.28 -14.69 28.11
CA LEU A 383 35.09 -15.85 28.97
C LEU A 383 36.25 -16.82 28.72
N CYS A 384 37.14 -16.97 29.69
CA CYS A 384 38.30 -17.85 29.63
C CYS A 384 38.00 -19.18 30.33
N PHE A 385 38.03 -20.27 29.57
CA PHE A 385 37.80 -21.63 30.05
C PHE A 385 39.15 -22.34 30.18
N HIS A 386 39.39 -22.96 31.33
CA HIS A 386 40.60 -23.75 31.58
C HIS A 386 40.24 -25.18 31.98
N CYS A 387 40.97 -26.15 31.42
CA CYS A 387 40.83 -27.58 31.72
C CYS A 387 42.21 -28.26 31.71
N GLY A 388 42.85 -28.37 32.89
CA GLY A 388 44.21 -28.91 32.98
C GLY A 388 45.20 -28.08 32.15
N ARG A 389 45.67 -28.63 31.02
CA ARG A 389 46.62 -27.95 30.10
C ARG A 389 45.96 -27.22 28.92
N TYR A 390 44.65 -27.31 28.78
CA TYR A 390 43.92 -26.74 27.64
C TYR A 390 43.21 -25.46 28.04
N GLU A 391 43.26 -24.48 27.15
CA GLU A 391 42.62 -23.18 27.32
C GLU A 391 41.74 -22.88 26.11
N GLY A 392 40.69 -22.09 26.32
CA GLY A 392 39.83 -21.56 25.27
C GLY A 392 39.12 -20.30 25.73
N SER A 393 38.87 -19.37 24.81
CA SER A 393 38.21 -18.11 25.12
C SER A 393 37.02 -17.86 24.20
N SER A 394 35.95 -17.27 24.73
CA SER A 394 34.79 -16.83 23.93
C SER A 394 34.31 -15.45 24.39
N SER A 395 33.90 -14.59 23.46
CA SER A 395 33.46 -13.23 23.78
C SER A 395 31.94 -13.16 23.95
N LEU A 396 31.47 -12.77 25.13
CA LEU A 396 30.07 -12.52 25.47
C LEU A 396 29.84 -11.02 25.69
N ARG A 397 28.79 -10.43 25.12
CA ARG A 397 28.48 -9.01 25.30
C ARG A 397 27.54 -8.79 26.50
N VAL A 398 27.99 -8.03 27.50
CA VAL A 398 27.17 -7.62 28.65
C VAL A 398 26.46 -6.31 28.33
N THR A 399 25.13 -6.32 28.41
CA THR A 399 24.25 -5.16 28.19
C THR A 399 23.75 -4.59 29.52
N PRO A 400 23.25 -3.33 29.56
CA PRO A 400 22.60 -2.78 30.74
C PRO A 400 21.57 -3.73 31.34
N GLY A 401 21.43 -3.67 32.66
CA GLY A 401 20.47 -4.49 33.40
C GLY A 401 19.02 -4.09 33.14
N VAL A 402 18.11 -4.81 33.78
CA VAL A 402 16.69 -4.45 33.80
C VAL A 402 16.51 -3.06 34.42
N PRO A 403 15.59 -2.22 33.88
CA PRO A 403 15.39 -0.87 34.37
C PRO A 403 14.79 -0.87 35.78
N ALA A 404 15.41 -0.12 36.69
CA ALA A 404 15.06 -0.03 38.11
C ALA A 404 14.72 1.39 38.57
N GLN A 405 15.23 2.42 37.88
CA GLN A 405 15.00 3.83 38.22
C GLN A 405 14.66 4.66 36.99
N LEU A 406 13.71 5.58 37.12
CA LEU A 406 13.40 6.61 36.13
C LEU A 406 13.97 7.95 36.60
N ARG A 407 14.70 8.65 35.73
CA ARG A 407 15.28 9.97 36.05
C ARG A 407 14.91 11.01 35.00
N LEU A 408 14.71 12.26 35.42
CA LEU A 408 14.55 13.39 34.51
C LEU A 408 15.93 13.85 34.00
N ILE A 409 16.11 13.86 32.68
CA ILE A 409 17.37 14.22 32.02
C ILE A 409 17.35 15.65 31.48
N SER A 410 16.20 16.07 30.95
CA SER A 410 16.02 17.42 30.41
C SER A 410 14.57 17.86 30.59
N GLY A 411 14.36 19.16 30.76
CA GLY A 411 13.04 19.73 30.98
C GLY A 411 13.06 21.26 31.03
N PRO A 412 11.90 21.89 31.32
CA PRO A 412 11.82 23.32 31.54
C PRO A 412 12.65 23.75 32.77
N GLU A 413 13.10 25.01 32.78
CA GLU A 413 13.83 25.60 33.92
C GLU A 413 12.98 25.55 35.21
N GLN A 414 13.62 25.21 36.33
CA GLN A 414 12.98 25.12 37.63
C GLN A 414 13.40 26.32 38.51
N PRO A 415 12.49 26.90 39.33
CA PRO A 415 11.14 26.45 39.63
C PRO A 415 10.12 26.74 38.50
N LEU A 416 9.34 25.74 38.13
CA LEU A 416 8.38 25.83 37.03
C LEU A 416 7.12 26.59 37.45
N GLN A 417 6.84 27.72 36.80
CA GLN A 417 5.60 28.48 36.97
C GLN A 417 4.78 28.44 35.68
N VAL A 418 3.50 28.07 35.78
CA VAL A 418 2.62 27.89 34.62
C VAL A 418 1.35 28.70 34.81
N LEU A 419 0.98 29.47 33.79
CA LEU A 419 -0.29 30.20 33.76
C LEU A 419 -1.46 29.23 33.60
N ASN A 420 -2.50 29.41 34.40
CA ASN A 420 -3.71 28.59 34.34
C ASN A 420 -4.36 28.63 32.94
N GLY A 421 -4.47 27.46 32.30
CA GLY A 421 -4.99 27.29 30.95
C GLY A 421 -3.95 27.41 29.83
N ARG A 422 -2.65 27.39 30.14
CA ARG A 422 -1.57 27.36 29.13
C ARG A 422 -0.75 26.06 29.20
N GLY A 423 -0.05 25.76 28.11
CA GLY A 423 0.89 24.64 28.01
C GLY A 423 2.31 25.00 28.45
N ILE A 424 3.14 23.98 28.65
CA ILE A 424 4.57 24.11 28.93
C ILE A 424 5.31 23.92 27.59
N PRO A 425 6.04 24.93 27.09
CA PRO A 425 6.63 24.88 25.76
C PRO A 425 7.75 23.84 25.64
N THR A 426 8.55 23.67 26.69
CA THR A 426 9.67 22.72 26.74
C THR A 426 9.18 21.34 27.21
N PRO A 427 9.41 20.27 26.43
CA PRO A 427 9.01 18.92 26.84
C PRO A 427 9.90 18.37 27.97
N PHE A 428 9.34 17.45 28.76
CA PHE A 428 10.07 16.69 29.78
C PHE A 428 10.65 15.43 29.16
N LEU A 429 11.96 15.24 29.26
CA LEU A 429 12.68 14.06 28.82
C LEU A 429 13.12 13.25 30.03
N VAL A 430 12.54 12.06 30.19
CA VAL A 430 12.89 11.09 31.23
C VAL A 430 13.62 9.89 30.62
N GLN A 431 14.49 9.25 31.39
CA GLN A 431 15.29 8.10 30.94
C GLN A 431 15.31 7.01 32.01
N LEU A 432 15.27 5.77 31.54
CA LEU A 432 15.37 4.56 32.35
C LEU A 432 16.83 4.23 32.68
N PHE A 433 17.07 3.86 33.92
CA PHE A 433 18.35 3.41 34.44
C PHE A 433 18.19 2.06 35.12
N ASP A 434 19.19 1.19 34.96
CA ASP A 434 19.31 -0.04 35.75
C ASP A 434 19.77 0.26 37.21
N ASP A 435 19.81 -0.78 38.05
CA ASP A 435 20.27 -0.66 39.45
C ASP A 435 21.73 -0.20 39.58
N TRP A 436 22.51 -0.30 38.51
CA TRP A 436 23.92 0.07 38.45
C TRP A 436 24.14 1.46 37.85
N GLY A 437 23.06 2.20 37.54
CA GLY A 437 23.12 3.56 37.03
C GLY A 437 23.44 3.68 35.54
N ASN A 438 23.31 2.60 34.77
CA ASN A 438 23.46 2.62 33.31
C ASN A 438 22.11 2.89 32.62
N PRO A 439 22.08 3.65 31.51
CA PRO A 439 20.88 3.79 30.70
C PRO A 439 20.38 2.45 30.18
N SER A 440 19.12 2.12 30.46
CA SER A 440 18.51 0.84 30.06
C SER A 440 17.62 1.03 28.83
N PRO A 441 17.94 0.44 27.66
CA PRO A 441 17.22 0.65 26.40
C PRO A 441 15.92 -0.18 26.28
N ASP A 442 15.26 -0.45 27.40
CA ASP A 442 14.12 -1.37 27.47
C ASP A 442 12.82 -0.70 26.98
N GLN A 443 12.41 -1.06 25.76
CA GLN A 443 11.24 -0.48 25.09
C GLN A 443 9.90 -1.01 25.62
N GLU A 444 9.92 -2.10 26.39
CA GLU A 444 8.70 -2.66 27.00
C GLU A 444 8.27 -1.89 28.25
N ALA A 445 9.16 -1.06 28.81
CA ALA A 445 8.84 -0.20 29.94
C ALA A 445 7.89 0.93 29.48
N LEU A 446 6.67 0.92 30.03
CA LEU A 446 5.69 1.96 29.79
C LEU A 446 5.94 3.10 30.76
N VAL A 447 6.11 4.33 30.25
CA VAL A 447 6.25 5.53 31.07
C VAL A 447 4.95 6.32 31.00
N GLU A 448 4.42 6.74 32.14
CA GLU A 448 3.22 7.56 32.28
C GLU A 448 3.52 8.88 33.00
N ILE A 449 2.79 9.93 32.62
CA ILE A 449 2.80 11.23 33.31
C ILE A 449 1.46 11.40 34.03
N THR A 450 1.52 11.67 35.34
CA THR A 450 0.32 11.85 36.18
C THR A 450 0.47 13.07 37.08
N PRO A 451 -0.60 13.86 37.28
CA PRO A 451 -0.58 14.93 38.27
C PRO A 451 -0.71 14.36 39.68
N SER A 452 0.00 14.94 40.64
CA SER A 452 -0.05 14.51 42.05
C SER A 452 -1.39 14.77 42.73
N SER A 453 -2.22 15.66 42.18
CA SER A 453 -3.55 16.00 42.70
C SER A 453 -4.61 15.86 41.61
N PRO A 454 -5.78 15.25 41.91
CA PRO A 454 -6.90 15.17 40.97
C PRO A 454 -7.54 16.53 40.68
N THR A 455 -7.22 17.56 41.47
CA THR A 455 -7.69 18.94 41.24
C THR A 455 -6.92 19.65 40.12
N LEU A 456 -5.77 19.11 39.71
CA LEU A 456 -4.97 19.61 38.61
C LEU A 456 -5.24 18.77 37.34
N GLN A 457 -5.87 19.39 36.36
CA GLN A 457 -6.03 18.81 35.03
C GLN A 457 -4.81 19.13 34.17
N VAL A 458 -4.18 18.08 33.64
CA VAL A 458 -3.05 18.20 32.73
C VAL A 458 -3.39 17.45 31.45
N THR A 459 -3.33 18.16 30.33
CA THR A 459 -3.50 17.57 29.00
C THR A 459 -2.16 17.54 28.31
N THR A 460 -1.73 16.34 27.93
CA THR A 460 -0.51 16.07 27.17
C THR A 460 -0.84 15.55 25.78
N ASN A 461 0.14 15.48 24.89
CA ASN A 461 -0.04 14.77 23.60
C ASN A 461 -0.37 13.28 23.81
N VAL A 462 0.29 12.69 24.81
CA VAL A 462 0.21 11.27 25.15
C VAL A 462 0.35 11.14 26.68
N ILE A 463 -0.53 10.36 27.32
CA ILE A 463 -0.54 10.17 28.78
C ILE A 463 0.43 9.06 29.19
N SER A 464 0.60 8.05 28.34
CA SER A 464 1.57 6.97 28.52
C SER A 464 2.17 6.51 27.19
N GLN A 465 3.47 6.24 27.16
CA GLN A 465 4.16 5.77 25.97
C GLN A 465 5.33 4.84 26.34
N PRO A 466 5.68 3.88 25.49
CA PRO A 466 6.88 3.07 25.69
C PRO A 466 8.13 3.94 25.59
N ALA A 467 9.20 3.53 26.28
CA ALA A 467 10.50 4.14 26.09
C ALA A 467 11.05 3.85 24.68
N ASP A 468 11.88 4.75 24.15
CA ASP A 468 12.53 4.58 22.85
C ASP A 468 13.73 3.61 22.90
N ALA A 469 14.42 3.44 21.77
CA ALA A 469 15.58 2.56 21.66
C ALA A 469 16.78 2.94 22.57
N GLU A 470 16.74 4.13 23.18
CA GLU A 470 17.75 4.63 24.12
C GLU A 470 17.23 4.62 25.58
N GLY A 471 16.01 4.11 25.80
CA GLY A 471 15.37 4.08 27.10
C GLY A 471 14.77 5.42 27.53
N LYS A 472 14.46 6.31 26.59
CA LYS A 472 13.94 7.66 26.89
C LYS A 472 12.46 7.80 26.53
N ALA A 473 11.77 8.64 27.28
CA ALA A 473 10.40 9.06 26.97
C ALA A 473 10.28 10.58 27.10
N SER A 474 9.62 11.20 26.12
CA SER A 474 9.42 12.65 26.05
C SER A 474 7.93 13.02 26.17
N PHE A 475 7.60 13.86 27.14
CA PHE A 475 6.23 14.33 27.39
C PHE A 475 6.11 15.84 27.16
N LYS A 476 5.24 16.24 26.23
CA LYS A 476 4.86 17.64 26.02
C LYS A 476 3.51 17.92 26.66
N VAL A 477 3.47 18.91 27.56
CA VAL A 477 2.26 19.35 28.25
C VAL A 477 1.63 20.51 27.48
N ASN A 478 0.46 20.29 26.90
CA ASN A 478 -0.23 21.28 26.06
C ASN A 478 -1.11 22.22 26.88
N PHE A 479 -1.63 21.75 28.00
CA PHE A 479 -2.59 22.49 28.80
C PHE A 479 -2.51 22.06 30.27
N VAL A 480 -2.41 23.03 31.17
CA VAL A 480 -2.48 22.84 32.62
C VAL A 480 -3.63 23.70 33.15
N SER A 481 -4.56 23.10 33.87
CA SER A 481 -5.70 23.80 34.47
C SER A 481 -5.95 23.31 35.88
N GLY A 482 -6.02 24.23 36.84
CA GLY A 482 -6.30 23.89 38.23
C GLY A 482 -6.28 25.12 39.13
N PRO A 483 -6.62 24.94 40.42
CA PRO A 483 -6.52 26.01 41.42
C PRO A 483 -5.09 26.59 41.48
N LYS A 484 -4.96 27.84 41.90
CA LYS A 484 -3.65 28.43 42.21
C LYS A 484 -3.01 27.64 43.35
N GLY A 485 -1.80 27.13 43.15
CA GLY A 485 -1.15 26.28 44.13
C GLY A 485 0.11 25.59 43.64
N TYR A 486 0.74 24.86 44.56
CA TYR A 486 1.91 24.03 44.31
C TYR A 486 1.45 22.59 44.00
N TYR A 487 1.92 22.06 42.88
CA TYR A 487 1.60 20.71 42.41
C TYR A 487 2.87 19.98 41.97
N GLN A 488 2.76 18.68 41.76
CA GLN A 488 3.82 17.85 41.20
C GLN A 488 3.31 17.10 39.98
N LEU A 489 4.15 16.99 38.96
CA LEU A 489 3.99 16.02 37.88
C LEU A 489 4.85 14.81 38.20
N GLU A 490 4.21 13.67 38.40
CA GLU A 490 4.86 12.38 38.64
C GLU A 490 5.02 11.62 37.32
N PHE A 491 6.25 11.22 37.05
CA PHE A 491 6.60 10.33 35.96
C PHE A 491 6.79 8.93 36.55
N ARG A 492 5.88 8.03 36.22
CA ARG A 492 5.88 6.65 36.71
C ARG A 492 6.21 5.74 35.54
N SER A 493 6.86 4.62 35.83
CA SER A 493 7.10 3.61 34.81
C SER A 493 6.83 2.23 35.36
N SER A 494 6.38 1.32 34.51
CA SER A 494 6.26 -0.09 34.84
C SER A 494 6.78 -0.95 33.70
N LEU A 495 7.46 -2.03 34.06
CA LEU A 495 7.91 -3.07 33.15
C LEU A 495 7.22 -4.36 33.55
N ASN A 496 6.45 -4.98 32.65
CA ASN A 496 5.67 -6.20 32.94
C ASN A 496 4.80 -6.11 34.20
N SER A 497 4.16 -4.96 34.42
CA SER A 497 3.36 -4.63 35.62
C SER A 497 4.15 -4.49 36.94
N ILE A 498 5.49 -4.54 36.89
CA ILE A 498 6.34 -4.25 38.03
C ILE A 498 6.69 -2.75 38.01
N PRO A 499 6.35 -1.99 39.07
CA PRO A 499 6.62 -0.56 39.11
C PRO A 499 8.13 -0.27 39.27
N ILE A 500 8.61 0.68 38.48
CA ILE A 500 9.97 1.21 38.49
C ILE A 500 9.99 2.48 39.35
N SER A 501 11.09 2.75 40.04
CA SER A 501 11.22 3.94 40.91
C SER A 501 10.92 5.22 40.12
N SER A 502 9.91 5.98 40.56
CA SER A 502 9.40 7.17 39.86
C SER A 502 10.20 8.43 40.15
N THR A 503 10.04 9.44 39.29
CA THR A 503 10.59 10.80 39.50
C THR A 503 9.46 11.83 39.41
N SER A 504 9.59 12.98 40.07
CA SER A 504 8.59 14.05 40.00
C SER A 504 9.20 15.43 39.77
N VAL A 505 8.39 16.34 39.21
CA VAL A 505 8.75 17.75 38.97
C VAL A 505 7.73 18.65 39.64
N ASN A 506 8.22 19.62 40.42
CA ASN A 506 7.38 20.63 41.05
C ASN A 506 6.91 21.67 40.03
N LEU A 507 5.63 22.04 40.07
CA LEU A 507 5.05 23.12 39.28
C LEU A 507 4.15 24.01 40.15
N THR A 508 4.14 25.30 39.85
CA THR A 508 3.25 26.28 40.49
C THR A 508 2.28 26.81 39.46
N VAL A 509 0.98 26.63 39.68
CA VAL A 509 -0.06 27.25 38.84
C VAL A 509 -0.31 28.66 39.33
N ILE A 510 -0.12 29.64 38.45
CA ILE A 510 -0.38 31.06 38.69
C ILE A 510 -1.54 31.56 37.83
N ALA A 511 -2.28 32.55 38.34
CA ALA A 511 -3.43 33.13 37.64
C ALA A 511 -2.99 34.08 36.52
N ASP A 512 -3.75 34.16 35.43
CA ASP A 512 -3.41 34.99 34.26
C ASP A 512 -4.01 36.41 34.41
N PRO A 513 -3.20 37.47 34.52
CA PRO A 513 -3.68 38.84 34.71
C PRO A 513 -4.35 39.42 33.45
N THR A 514 -4.21 38.78 32.30
CA THR A 514 -4.80 39.22 31.02
C THR A 514 -6.07 38.47 30.65
N LYS A 515 -6.39 37.38 31.36
CA LYS A 515 -7.55 36.54 31.06
C LYS A 515 -8.79 37.08 31.79
N PRO A 516 -9.81 37.57 31.09
CA PRO A 516 -11.05 38.01 31.72
C PRO A 516 -11.81 36.78 32.25
N VAL A 517 -12.19 36.79 33.52
CA VAL A 517 -12.96 35.69 34.15
C VAL A 517 -14.32 36.13 34.65
N GLY A 518 -14.52 37.43 34.86
CA GLY A 518 -15.77 37.95 35.41
C GLY A 518 -16.01 39.41 35.09
N LEU A 519 -17.25 39.84 35.30
CA LEU A 519 -17.67 41.23 35.18
C LEU A 519 -18.15 41.70 36.55
N SER A 520 -17.49 42.71 37.10
CA SER A 520 -17.89 43.36 38.35
C SER A 520 -18.65 44.64 38.04
N LEU A 521 -19.81 44.80 38.68
CA LEU A 521 -20.70 45.93 38.44
C LEU A 521 -20.80 46.80 39.68
N GLU A 522 -20.65 48.10 39.49
CA GLU A 522 -20.95 49.11 40.49
C GLU A 522 -22.11 49.98 40.03
N TYR A 523 -23.17 50.01 40.83
CA TYR A 523 -24.36 50.84 40.65
C TYR A 523 -24.96 51.20 42.02
N ASP A 524 -25.87 52.17 42.06
CA ASP A 524 -26.61 52.53 43.28
C ASP A 524 -27.83 51.59 43.45
N PRO A 525 -27.82 50.66 44.42
CA PRO A 525 -28.94 49.75 44.65
C PRO A 525 -30.17 50.43 45.27
N SER A 526 -30.03 51.66 45.77
CA SER A 526 -31.13 52.46 46.34
C SER A 526 -31.86 53.31 45.29
N ALA A 527 -31.37 53.32 44.05
CA ALA A 527 -31.98 54.06 42.97
C ALA A 527 -33.39 53.52 42.65
N GLN A 528 -34.36 54.43 42.54
CA GLN A 528 -35.70 54.09 42.05
C GLN A 528 -35.72 54.13 40.52
N PHE A 529 -36.47 53.21 39.91
CA PHE A 529 -36.58 53.07 38.47
C PHE A 529 -38.00 53.43 38.01
N PRO A 530 -38.36 54.72 37.94
CA PRO A 530 -39.69 55.12 37.50
C PRO A 530 -39.88 54.81 36.01
N ALA A 531 -41.05 54.29 35.66
CA ALA A 531 -41.42 53.98 34.28
C ALA A 531 -41.19 55.19 33.35
N GLY A 532 -40.52 54.94 32.22
CA GLY A 532 -40.13 55.97 31.23
C GLY A 532 -39.07 56.98 31.71
N GLY A 533 -38.50 56.77 32.90
CA GLY A 533 -37.38 57.54 33.44
C GLY A 533 -36.04 57.22 32.78
N ILE A 534 -34.95 57.66 33.42
CA ILE A 534 -33.57 57.48 32.94
C ILE A 534 -32.85 56.51 33.87
N PHE A 535 -32.16 55.52 33.30
CA PHE A 535 -31.35 54.60 34.09
C PHE A 535 -30.25 55.35 34.86
N PRO A 536 -30.00 54.98 36.14
CA PRO A 536 -28.83 55.46 36.87
C PRO A 536 -27.55 55.01 36.16
N ALA A 537 -26.43 55.69 36.42
CA ALA A 537 -25.16 55.34 35.79
C ALA A 537 -24.67 53.98 36.29
N PHE A 538 -24.51 53.01 35.38
CA PHE A 538 -23.86 51.74 35.67
C PHE A 538 -22.39 51.82 35.27
N SER A 539 -21.50 51.36 36.13
CA SER A 539 -20.07 51.22 35.82
C SER A 539 -19.61 49.77 35.94
N LEU A 540 -18.96 49.27 34.90
CA LEU A 540 -18.59 47.87 34.74
C LEU A 540 -17.07 47.74 34.67
N VAL A 541 -16.50 46.86 35.47
CA VAL A 541 -15.08 46.49 35.47
C VAL A 541 -14.95 45.06 34.97
N VAL A 542 -14.08 44.83 33.98
CA VAL A 542 -13.72 43.48 33.55
C VAL A 542 -12.63 42.96 34.48
N VAL A 543 -12.90 41.86 35.18
CA VAL A 543 -12.02 41.31 36.21
C VAL A 543 -11.21 40.15 35.62
N SER A 544 -9.89 40.20 35.80
CA SER A 544 -8.97 39.11 35.42
C SER A 544 -9.00 37.95 36.42
N ASP A 545 -8.40 36.82 36.05
CA ASP A 545 -8.22 35.65 36.94
C ASP A 545 -7.45 36.01 38.24
N GLU A 546 -6.62 37.06 38.19
CA GLU A 546 -5.90 37.62 39.34
C GLU A 546 -6.75 38.59 40.19
N GLY A 547 -7.97 38.94 39.77
CA GLY A 547 -8.81 39.94 40.42
C GLY A 547 -8.50 41.40 40.05
N SER A 548 -7.55 41.62 39.12
CA SER A 548 -7.18 42.96 38.62
C SER A 548 -8.03 43.40 37.41
N PRO A 549 -8.24 44.71 37.18
CA PRO A 549 -9.05 45.19 36.06
C PRO A 549 -8.34 45.03 34.69
N VAL A 550 -9.05 44.48 33.71
CA VAL A 550 -8.54 44.27 32.33
C VAL A 550 -8.96 45.43 31.43
N THR A 551 -8.00 46.20 30.93
CA THR A 551 -8.24 47.44 30.14
C THR A 551 -8.11 47.28 28.62
N THR A 552 -7.86 46.08 28.14
CA THR A 552 -7.54 45.81 26.71
C THR A 552 -8.77 45.73 25.79
N PHE A 553 -9.98 45.70 26.34
CA PHE A 553 -11.21 45.54 25.57
C PHE A 553 -11.78 46.88 25.07
N SER A 554 -12.31 46.87 23.83
CA SER A 554 -12.99 48.03 23.26
C SER A 554 -14.39 48.23 23.87
N PRO A 555 -14.89 49.48 24.03
CA PRO A 555 -16.26 49.75 24.51
C PRO A 555 -17.36 49.12 23.63
N THR A 556 -17.06 48.83 22.36
CA THR A 556 -17.97 48.14 21.44
C THR A 556 -18.14 46.65 21.72
N ALA A 557 -17.25 46.05 22.51
CA ALA A 557 -17.34 44.64 22.92
C ALA A 557 -18.26 44.41 24.13
N VAL A 558 -18.79 45.48 24.74
CA VAL A 558 -19.62 45.43 25.94
C VAL A 558 -21.03 45.94 25.64
N ALA A 559 -22.04 45.16 26.02
CA ALA A 559 -23.46 45.49 25.87
C ALA A 559 -24.24 45.27 27.17
N MET A 560 -25.31 46.03 27.35
CA MET A 560 -26.28 45.90 28.44
C MET A 560 -27.60 45.39 27.83
N PHE A 561 -28.20 44.36 28.42
CA PHE A 561 -29.47 43.80 28.00
C PHE A 561 -30.51 44.05 29.07
N VAL A 562 -31.72 44.42 28.64
CA VAL A 562 -32.89 44.60 29.51
C VAL A 562 -33.99 43.68 29.01
N LYS A 563 -34.44 42.76 29.85
CA LYS A 563 -35.50 41.79 29.56
C LYS A 563 -36.58 41.82 30.63
N ARG A 564 -37.83 41.61 30.25
CA ARG A 564 -38.94 41.45 31.21
C ARG A 564 -38.94 40.02 31.76
N GLU A 565 -39.27 39.84 33.04
CA GLU A 565 -39.26 38.52 33.72
C GLU A 565 -40.41 37.59 33.27
N GLU A 566 -41.49 38.11 32.65
CA GLU A 566 -42.70 37.36 32.28
C GLU A 566 -42.64 36.58 30.93
N PRO A 567 -43.46 35.51 30.73
CA PRO A 567 -43.19 34.46 29.72
C PRO A 567 -43.65 34.72 28.28
N SER A 568 -44.28 35.85 27.95
CA SER A 568 -44.83 36.08 26.60
C SER A 568 -43.91 36.97 25.74
N THR A 569 -43.38 36.37 24.66
CA THR A 569 -42.62 37.03 23.57
C THR A 569 -41.52 38.01 24.03
N GLN A 570 -40.35 37.46 24.35
CA GLN A 570 -39.18 38.20 24.86
C GLN A 570 -38.67 39.28 23.88
N THR A 571 -39.04 40.53 24.13
CA THR A 571 -38.36 41.69 23.54
C THR A 571 -37.16 42.02 24.43
N VAL A 572 -35.98 41.55 24.03
CA VAL A 572 -34.72 41.91 24.70
C VAL A 572 -34.24 43.22 24.10
N THR A 573 -34.07 44.24 24.94
CA THR A 573 -33.54 45.54 24.50
C THR A 573 -32.04 45.58 24.76
N GLU A 574 -31.25 45.74 23.70
CA GLU A 574 -29.79 45.90 23.79
C GLU A 574 -29.41 47.39 23.84
N LEU A 575 -28.65 47.76 24.85
CA LEU A 575 -28.10 49.11 25.05
C LEU A 575 -26.57 49.07 24.94
N LYS A 576 -26.02 49.89 24.04
CA LYS A 576 -24.57 49.95 23.79
C LYS A 576 -23.82 50.74 24.87
N CYS A 577 -22.55 50.41 25.09
CA CYS A 577 -21.67 51.17 25.99
C CYS A 577 -21.57 52.66 25.58
N SER A 578 -21.42 53.54 26.55
CA SER A 578 -21.34 54.99 26.29
C SER A 578 -19.94 55.39 25.85
N LYS A 579 -19.81 56.51 25.14
CA LYS A 579 -18.50 57.05 24.78
C LYS A 579 -17.76 57.51 26.06
N PRO A 580 -16.45 57.23 26.21
CA PRO A 580 -15.67 57.68 27.36
C PRO A 580 -15.68 59.21 27.49
N MET A 581 -15.81 59.74 28.71
CA MET A 581 -15.68 61.16 29.04
C MET A 581 -14.30 61.46 29.68
N GLU A 582 -13.90 62.72 29.70
CA GLU A 582 -12.56 63.17 30.15
C GLU A 582 -12.24 62.86 31.63
N ASN A 583 -13.28 62.70 32.48
CA ASN A 583 -13.16 62.39 33.91
C ASN A 583 -13.38 60.90 34.24
N ASP A 584 -13.51 60.05 33.21
CA ASP A 584 -13.81 58.63 33.39
C ASP A 584 -12.54 57.85 33.73
N LYS A 585 -12.65 56.90 34.65
CA LYS A 585 -11.51 56.01 34.91
C LYS A 585 -11.31 55.09 33.70
N PRO A 586 -10.07 54.91 33.20
CA PRO A 586 -9.81 54.14 31.98
C PRO A 586 -10.02 52.63 32.16
N ASP A 587 -10.19 52.15 33.39
CA ASP A 587 -10.43 50.75 33.75
C ASP A 587 -11.92 50.36 33.81
N ARG A 588 -12.82 51.28 33.44
CA ARG A 588 -14.27 51.13 33.60
C ARG A 588 -15.05 51.43 32.32
N PHE A 589 -16.05 50.60 32.07
CA PHE A 589 -17.05 50.82 31.04
C PHE A 589 -18.30 51.45 31.64
N TYR A 590 -18.79 52.53 31.02
CA TYR A 590 -19.89 53.30 31.58
C TYR A 590 -21.14 53.24 30.71
N PHE A 591 -22.29 52.98 31.34
CA PHE A 591 -23.61 53.07 30.72
C PHE A 591 -24.34 54.28 31.32
N ARG A 592 -24.31 55.40 30.59
CA ARG A 592 -24.85 56.71 30.99
C ARG A 592 -25.79 57.26 29.92
N TYR A 593 -26.54 58.29 30.32
CA TYR A 593 -27.44 59.04 29.46
C TYR A 593 -26.68 59.99 28.54
N GLN A 594 -26.47 59.60 27.29
CA GLN A 594 -26.16 60.50 26.19
C GLN A 594 -27.07 60.15 25.01
N ALA A 595 -28.00 61.07 24.71
CA ALA A 595 -28.87 61.13 23.53
C ALA A 595 -29.81 59.92 23.25
N ARG A 596 -31.10 60.15 23.53
CA ARG A 596 -32.33 59.52 22.98
C ARG A 596 -32.61 58.01 23.13
N ASP A 597 -31.64 57.13 23.35
CA ASP A 597 -31.90 55.67 23.19
C ASP A 597 -31.81 54.80 24.46
N LYS A 598 -31.75 55.38 25.67
CA LYS A 598 -31.61 54.59 26.92
C LYS A 598 -32.64 54.99 27.99
N LYS A 599 -33.92 54.71 27.75
CA LYS A 599 -35.01 54.95 28.72
C LYS A 599 -35.30 53.69 29.54
N ILE A 600 -35.71 53.88 30.79
CA ILE A 600 -36.32 52.81 31.59
C ILE A 600 -37.60 52.36 30.87
N PRO A 601 -37.90 51.06 30.80
CA PRO A 601 -39.14 50.57 30.22
C PRO A 601 -40.37 51.34 30.68
N GLU A 602 -41.30 51.61 29.77
CA GLU A 602 -42.49 52.43 30.03
C GLU A 602 -43.57 51.70 30.82
N ARG A 603 -43.48 50.36 30.91
CA ARG A 603 -44.44 49.54 31.65
C ARG A 603 -43.85 49.09 32.98
N ILE A 604 -44.63 49.16 34.05
CA ILE A 604 -44.25 48.61 35.35
C ILE A 604 -44.05 47.09 35.30
N GLY A 605 -43.26 46.61 36.24
CA GLY A 605 -42.99 45.18 36.44
C GLY A 605 -41.52 44.91 36.68
N LYS A 606 -41.21 43.64 36.89
CA LYS A 606 -39.85 43.18 37.12
C LYS A 606 -39.12 42.98 35.81
N TYR A 607 -37.98 43.65 35.70
CA TYR A 607 -37.05 43.53 34.60
C TYR A 607 -35.74 42.96 35.11
N ILE A 608 -35.08 42.19 34.26
CA ILE A 608 -33.74 41.70 34.50
C ILE A 608 -32.81 42.48 33.60
N VAL A 609 -31.77 43.05 34.20
CA VAL A 609 -30.67 43.72 33.52
C VAL A 609 -29.43 42.86 33.65
N ASP A 610 -28.79 42.52 32.54
CA ASP A 610 -27.51 41.82 32.51
C ASP A 610 -26.55 42.44 31.50
N PHE A 611 -25.25 42.36 31.78
CA PHE A 611 -24.19 42.88 30.94
C PHE A 611 -23.45 41.73 30.29
N SER A 612 -22.97 41.93 29.05
CA SER A 612 -22.12 40.96 28.38
C SER A 612 -20.84 41.58 27.83
N LEU A 613 -19.77 40.80 27.86
CA LEU A 613 -18.51 41.07 27.18
C LEU A 613 -18.23 39.97 26.15
N SER A 614 -18.05 40.35 24.89
CA SER A 614 -17.57 39.45 23.84
C SER A 614 -16.04 39.37 23.86
N VAL A 615 -15.49 38.22 24.25
CA VAL A 615 -14.03 37.98 24.32
C VAL A 615 -13.50 37.51 22.96
N ASP A 616 -14.24 36.64 22.26
CA ASP A 616 -14.00 36.20 20.88
C ASP A 616 -15.34 35.87 20.18
N GLN A 617 -15.33 35.29 18.96
CA GLN A 617 -16.55 34.93 18.21
C GLN A 617 -17.42 33.86 18.90
N THR A 618 -16.90 33.18 19.92
CA THR A 618 -17.51 32.01 20.57
C THR A 618 -17.72 32.18 22.08
N ASN A 619 -16.94 33.03 22.75
CA ASN A 619 -16.92 33.21 24.20
C ASN A 619 -17.49 34.57 24.60
N VAL A 620 -18.63 34.54 25.30
CA VAL A 620 -19.31 35.72 25.85
C VAL A 620 -19.39 35.57 27.37
N LEU A 621 -18.76 36.48 28.10
CA LEU A 621 -18.89 36.58 29.56
C LEU A 621 -20.14 37.40 29.89
N ARG A 622 -20.89 36.99 30.92
CA ARG A 622 -22.08 37.70 31.41
C ARG A 622 -21.89 38.12 32.86
N SER A 623 -22.45 39.26 33.23
CA SER A 623 -22.53 39.70 34.61
C SER A 623 -23.63 38.93 35.36
N GLU A 624 -23.68 39.14 36.66
CA GLU A 624 -24.86 38.79 37.44
C GLU A 624 -26.10 39.54 36.93
N GLN A 625 -27.25 38.88 37.07
CA GLN A 625 -28.55 39.41 36.68
C GLN A 625 -29.07 40.34 37.77
N ILE A 626 -29.35 41.59 37.41
CA ILE A 626 -29.94 42.56 38.32
C ILE A 626 -31.44 42.56 38.11
N CYS A 627 -32.17 42.25 39.17
CA CYS A 627 -33.62 42.44 39.18
C CYS A 627 -33.92 43.91 39.46
N VAL A 628 -34.44 44.60 38.45
CA VAL A 628 -34.90 45.98 38.50
C VAL A 628 -36.41 45.97 38.58
N ASP A 629 -36.96 46.52 39.66
CA ASP A 629 -38.40 46.74 39.78
C ASP A 629 -38.74 48.11 39.21
N VAL A 630 -39.38 48.12 38.04
CA VAL A 630 -39.82 49.36 37.40
C VAL A 630 -41.12 49.77 38.07
N VAL A 631 -41.05 50.83 38.86
CA VAL A 631 -42.17 51.38 39.63
C VAL A 631 -42.95 52.40 38.79
N ALA A 632 -44.23 52.57 39.12
CA ALA A 632 -45.04 53.56 38.44
C ALA A 632 -44.46 54.96 38.70
N ASN A 633 -44.50 55.81 37.67
CA ASN A 633 -44.01 57.17 37.79
C ASN A 633 -45.04 58.03 38.57
N ARG A 634 -44.77 59.33 38.70
CA ARG A 634 -45.66 60.25 39.42
C ARG A 634 -47.09 60.19 38.87
N PRO A 635 -48.12 60.30 39.73
CA PRO A 635 -49.51 60.31 39.30
C PRO A 635 -49.79 61.54 38.45
N VAL A 636 -50.33 61.34 37.24
CA VAL A 636 -50.58 62.43 36.27
C VAL A 636 -52.05 62.54 35.92
N GLN A 637 -52.75 61.42 35.76
CA GLN A 637 -54.11 61.42 35.23
C GLN A 637 -54.99 60.35 35.88
N LEU A 638 -56.30 60.57 35.85
CA LEU A 638 -57.29 59.53 36.12
C LEU A 638 -57.62 58.84 34.80
N ALA A 639 -57.61 57.51 34.75
CA ALA A 639 -57.94 56.77 33.54
C ALA A 639 -58.58 55.40 33.88
N PRO A 640 -59.44 54.84 33.01
CA PRO A 640 -60.04 53.54 33.26
C PRO A 640 -59.05 52.38 33.08
N ASP A 641 -59.33 51.27 33.78
CA ASP A 641 -58.62 49.99 33.58
C ASP A 641 -58.77 49.46 32.14
N SER A 642 -59.92 49.70 31.53
CA SER A 642 -60.17 49.46 30.10
C SER A 642 -60.99 50.62 29.52
N PRO A 643 -60.53 51.28 28.44
CA PRO A 643 -61.27 52.39 27.86
C PRO A 643 -62.64 51.89 27.38
N PRO A 644 -63.75 52.38 27.96
CA PRO A 644 -65.07 51.98 27.50
C PRO A 644 -65.31 52.55 26.10
N ALA A 645 -66.07 51.82 25.28
CA ALA A 645 -66.56 52.38 24.03
C ALA A 645 -67.38 53.64 24.34
N PRO A 646 -67.26 54.73 23.57
CA PRO A 646 -68.07 55.93 23.73
C PRO A 646 -69.54 55.54 23.85
N PRO A 647 -70.19 55.75 25.02
CA PRO A 647 -71.53 55.26 25.20
C PRO A 647 -72.47 56.03 24.27
N VAL A 648 -73.46 55.31 23.75
CA VAL A 648 -74.53 55.91 22.97
C VAL A 648 -75.78 55.74 23.78
N VAL A 649 -76.31 56.85 24.26
CA VAL A 649 -77.50 56.87 25.11
C VAL A 649 -78.64 57.56 24.40
N SER A 650 -79.86 57.14 24.72
CA SER A 650 -81.08 57.75 24.23
C SER A 650 -82.00 58.10 25.39
N HIS A 651 -82.96 58.98 25.18
CA HIS A 651 -83.95 59.36 26.19
C HIS A 651 -85.04 58.29 26.41
N SER A 652 -84.79 57.03 26.04
CA SER A 652 -85.77 55.94 26.09
C SER A 652 -86.17 55.56 27.53
N GLY A 653 -87.36 54.97 27.69
CA GLY A 653 -87.83 54.48 29.00
C GLY A 653 -86.95 53.35 29.57
N ASP A 654 -86.28 52.59 28.70
CA ASP A 654 -85.41 51.48 29.09
C ASP A 654 -84.06 51.97 29.63
N VAL A 655 -83.72 51.53 30.85
CA VAL A 655 -82.44 51.81 31.51
C VAL A 655 -81.26 51.35 30.64
N SER A 656 -81.42 50.28 29.86
CA SER A 656 -80.36 49.76 28.98
C SER A 656 -79.96 50.77 27.88
N GLY A 657 -80.90 51.57 27.39
CA GLY A 657 -80.68 52.64 26.41
C GLY A 657 -80.21 53.95 27.02
N ARG A 658 -80.31 54.13 28.34
CA ARG A 658 -79.88 55.34 29.09
C ARG A 658 -78.59 55.18 29.87
N THR A 659 -78.02 53.98 29.90
CA THR A 659 -76.82 53.69 30.69
C THR A 659 -75.58 54.28 30.03
N LEU A 660 -74.95 55.26 30.68
CA LEU A 660 -73.66 55.83 30.29
C LEU A 660 -72.52 54.86 30.64
N VAL A 661 -72.57 54.27 31.83
CA VAL A 661 -71.52 53.37 32.33
C VAL A 661 -72.16 52.20 33.07
N LYS A 662 -72.02 50.97 32.56
CA LYS A 662 -72.53 49.78 33.24
C LYS A 662 -71.71 49.43 34.48
N SER A 663 -70.40 49.35 34.31
CA SER A 663 -69.41 49.15 35.37
C SER A 663 -68.07 49.67 34.84
N MET A 664 -67.38 50.48 35.63
CA MET A 664 -66.09 51.04 35.26
C MET A 664 -65.28 51.33 36.52
N THR A 665 -64.02 50.93 36.50
CA THR A 665 -63.07 51.30 37.54
C THR A 665 -62.12 52.34 36.96
N LEU A 666 -62.12 53.52 37.55
CA LEU A 666 -61.13 54.55 37.29
C LEU A 666 -59.96 54.36 38.24
N GLN A 667 -58.75 54.40 37.71
CA GLN A 667 -57.53 54.30 38.48
C GLN A 667 -56.64 55.51 38.19
N ILE A 668 -55.95 56.03 39.20
CA ILE A 668 -54.89 57.02 39.01
C ILE A 668 -53.74 56.32 38.26
N GLN A 669 -53.36 56.89 37.13
CA GLN A 669 -52.28 56.39 36.28
C GLN A 669 -51.18 57.46 36.12
N ASP A 670 -49.96 56.98 35.89
CA ASP A 670 -48.86 57.84 35.46
C ASP A 670 -48.98 58.21 33.97
N ALA A 671 -48.01 58.97 33.45
CA ALA A 671 -48.00 59.40 32.04
C ALA A 671 -47.92 58.25 31.01
N PHE A 672 -47.55 57.04 31.45
CA PHE A 672 -47.38 55.86 30.61
C PHE A 672 -48.51 54.83 30.79
N GLY A 673 -49.55 55.18 31.56
CA GLY A 673 -50.72 54.32 31.78
C GLY A 673 -50.52 53.28 32.89
N ASN A 674 -49.50 53.43 33.74
CA ASN A 674 -49.28 52.50 34.85
C ASN A 674 -50.07 52.92 36.09
N PRO A 675 -50.67 51.97 36.82
CA PRO A 675 -51.40 52.26 38.06
C PRO A 675 -50.49 52.83 39.16
N THR A 676 -50.89 53.96 39.75
CA THR A 676 -50.12 54.67 40.80
C THR A 676 -51.07 55.33 41.83
N GLY A 677 -50.53 56.03 42.83
CA GLY A 677 -51.34 56.80 43.80
C GLY A 677 -52.17 55.95 44.77
N GLN A 678 -51.69 54.77 45.18
CA GLN A 678 -52.38 53.89 46.14
C GLN A 678 -52.52 54.50 47.54
N ASP A 679 -51.70 55.50 47.83
CA ASP A 679 -51.68 56.34 49.03
C ASP A 679 -52.61 57.55 48.92
N LEU A 680 -53.17 57.83 47.74
CA LEU A 680 -54.07 58.94 47.49
C LEU A 680 -55.53 58.50 47.66
N SER A 681 -56.25 59.22 48.53
CA SER A 681 -57.69 59.10 48.72
C SER A 681 -58.36 60.45 48.50
N GLY A 682 -59.57 60.43 47.93
CA GLY A 682 -60.30 61.64 47.59
C GLY A 682 -61.70 61.33 47.07
N THR A 683 -62.22 62.19 46.20
CA THR A 683 -63.53 61.99 45.55
C THR A 683 -63.42 62.29 44.06
N VAL A 684 -64.02 61.46 43.22
CA VAL A 684 -64.18 61.73 41.79
C VAL A 684 -65.56 62.33 41.59
N VAL A 685 -65.63 63.58 41.17
CA VAL A 685 -66.87 64.26 40.83
C VAL A 685 -67.14 64.10 39.35
N VAL A 686 -68.18 63.34 39.04
CA VAL A 686 -68.65 63.08 37.67
C VAL A 686 -69.65 64.16 37.29
N CYS A 687 -69.42 64.84 36.17
CA CYS A 687 -70.34 65.83 35.63
C CYS A 687 -70.46 65.68 34.11
N ILE A 688 -71.63 66.00 33.57
CA ILE A 688 -71.84 66.02 32.12
C ILE A 688 -71.53 67.44 31.66
N LYS A 689 -70.53 67.57 30.79
CA LYS A 689 -70.16 68.83 30.15
C LYS A 689 -70.50 68.79 28.69
N ARG A 690 -70.77 69.97 28.15
CA ARG A 690 -70.83 70.22 26.72
C ARG A 690 -69.65 71.11 26.33
N PRO A 691 -69.07 70.95 25.13
CA PRO A 691 -68.03 71.86 24.64
C PRO A 691 -68.48 73.33 24.54
N ASP A 692 -69.78 73.57 24.28
CA ASP A 692 -70.39 74.91 24.18
C ASP A 692 -71.27 75.26 25.41
N PRO A 693 -71.04 76.40 26.09
CA PRO A 693 -71.83 76.81 27.26
C PRO A 693 -73.14 77.52 26.84
N GLY A 694 -74.31 76.99 27.25
CA GLY A 694 -75.56 77.78 27.23
C GLY A 694 -76.91 77.08 26.99
N ARG A 695 -77.01 75.74 26.89
CA ARG A 695 -78.29 75.01 26.70
C ARG A 695 -78.33 73.66 27.42
N ASP A 696 -79.54 73.09 27.53
CA ASP A 696 -79.91 71.89 28.29
C ASP A 696 -78.87 70.74 28.27
N ILE A 697 -78.50 70.28 29.48
CA ILE A 697 -77.50 69.24 29.74
C ILE A 697 -78.21 68.00 30.32
N PRO A 698 -77.92 66.79 29.81
CA PRO A 698 -78.47 65.56 30.38
C PRO A 698 -78.16 65.44 31.86
N LEU A 699 -79.18 65.18 32.65
CA LEU A 699 -79.07 64.97 34.09
C LEU A 699 -78.96 63.47 34.40
N PHE A 700 -78.27 63.17 35.49
CA PHE A 700 -78.22 61.82 36.06
C PHE A 700 -79.56 61.45 36.70
N GLU A 701 -79.73 60.18 37.01
CA GLU A 701 -80.89 59.70 37.76
C GLU A 701 -81.13 60.53 39.03
N ARG A 702 -82.42 60.73 39.39
CA ARG A 702 -82.85 61.62 40.50
C ARG A 702 -82.62 63.12 40.29
N LYS A 703 -82.44 63.57 39.04
CA LYS A 703 -82.26 64.99 38.65
C LYS A 703 -80.99 65.63 39.23
N MET A 704 -79.93 64.86 39.37
CA MET A 704 -78.62 65.37 39.81
C MET A 704 -77.80 65.83 38.59
N ASP A 705 -77.10 66.95 38.73
CA ASP A 705 -76.15 67.50 37.75
C ASP A 705 -74.73 66.96 37.94
N ARG A 706 -74.40 66.50 39.15
CA ARG A 706 -73.10 65.92 39.51
C ARG A 706 -73.28 64.69 40.39
N VAL A 707 -72.42 63.69 40.20
CA VAL A 707 -72.36 62.46 41.01
C VAL A 707 -70.97 62.35 41.62
N SER A 708 -70.89 62.24 42.94
CA SER A 708 -69.62 62.02 43.65
C SER A 708 -69.39 60.53 43.90
N VAL A 709 -68.21 60.03 43.53
CA VAL A 709 -67.78 58.65 43.76
C VAL A 709 -66.52 58.66 44.61
N SER A 710 -66.47 57.86 45.67
CA SER A 710 -65.29 57.76 46.52
C SER A 710 -64.08 57.22 45.74
N LEU A 711 -62.92 57.86 45.93
CA LEU A 711 -61.63 57.42 45.40
C LEU A 711 -60.84 56.83 46.56
N ASP A 712 -60.81 55.50 46.67
CA ASP A 712 -60.14 54.78 47.74
C ASP A 712 -58.89 54.09 47.18
N LYS A 713 -57.72 54.37 47.76
CA LYS A 713 -56.43 53.81 47.33
C LYS A 713 -56.16 54.02 45.83
N GLY A 714 -56.41 55.24 45.35
CA GLY A 714 -56.23 55.61 43.94
C GLY A 714 -57.21 54.95 42.97
N ARG A 715 -58.31 54.34 43.44
CA ARG A 715 -59.34 53.69 42.60
C ARG A 715 -60.75 54.16 42.93
N ALA A 716 -61.53 54.48 41.90
CA ALA A 716 -62.94 54.83 42.00
C ALA A 716 -63.77 53.82 41.21
N HIS A 717 -64.65 53.12 41.90
CA HIS A 717 -65.50 52.08 41.31
C HIS A 717 -66.87 52.68 41.00
N ILE A 718 -67.22 52.76 39.72
CA ILE A 718 -68.46 53.33 39.23
C ILE A 718 -69.36 52.19 38.78
N LEU A 719 -70.45 51.96 39.51
CA LEU A 719 -71.45 50.95 39.20
C LEU A 719 -72.73 51.65 38.74
N GLY A 720 -73.12 51.41 37.48
CA GLY A 720 -74.39 51.88 36.94
C GLY A 720 -74.57 53.39 36.95
N LEU A 721 -73.92 54.09 36.01
CA LEU A 721 -74.18 55.51 35.74
C LEU A 721 -75.15 55.61 34.55
N ALA A 722 -76.32 56.20 34.77
CA ALA A 722 -77.33 56.41 33.73
C ALA A 722 -77.87 57.83 33.77
N ILE A 723 -78.30 58.32 32.61
CA ILE A 723 -79.09 59.56 32.53
C ILE A 723 -80.52 59.28 32.96
N MET A 724 -81.22 60.27 33.50
CA MET A 724 -82.62 60.11 33.91
C MET A 724 -83.56 59.79 32.72
N GLU A 725 -84.71 59.18 32.99
CA GLU A 725 -85.74 59.01 31.97
C GLU A 725 -86.21 60.37 31.45
N ASN A 726 -86.36 60.50 30.12
CA ASN A 726 -86.65 61.77 29.45
C ASN A 726 -85.66 62.89 29.84
N SER A 727 -84.38 62.56 29.96
CA SER A 727 -83.32 63.51 30.33
C SER A 727 -83.27 64.69 29.36
N PRO A 728 -83.12 65.94 29.86
CA PRO A 728 -82.99 67.12 29.01
C PRO A 728 -81.67 67.05 28.23
N GLY A 729 -81.71 67.01 26.91
CA GLY A 729 -80.51 66.92 26.08
C GLY A 729 -80.85 67.17 24.61
N GLU A 730 -79.87 67.60 23.83
CA GLU A 730 -80.05 67.90 22.41
C GLU A 730 -79.70 66.68 21.56
N ASN A 731 -80.58 66.32 20.63
CA ASN A 731 -80.36 65.20 19.71
C ASN A 731 -79.04 65.33 18.95
N ASP A 732 -78.39 64.21 18.67
CA ASP A 732 -77.14 64.13 17.90
C ASP A 732 -76.00 64.98 18.50
N SER A 733 -76.11 65.33 19.78
CA SER A 733 -75.09 66.11 20.44
C SER A 733 -74.14 65.18 21.18
N GLN A 734 -72.86 65.44 20.96
CA GLN A 734 -71.80 64.85 21.74
C GLN A 734 -71.67 65.59 23.06
N TYR A 735 -71.78 64.84 24.15
CA TYR A 735 -71.53 65.31 25.49
C TYR A 735 -70.28 64.63 26.02
N VAL A 736 -69.61 65.27 26.97
CA VAL A 736 -68.43 64.71 27.63
C VAL A 736 -68.79 64.44 29.08
N LEU A 737 -68.72 63.18 29.46
CA LEU A 737 -68.78 62.78 30.84
C LEU A 737 -67.39 63.01 31.45
N LEU A 738 -67.27 64.08 32.23
CA LEU A 738 -66.03 64.49 32.87
C LEU A 738 -65.97 63.89 34.28
N PHE A 739 -64.94 63.08 34.51
CA PHE A 739 -64.60 62.54 35.82
C PHE A 739 -63.49 63.39 36.42
N GLN A 740 -63.85 64.35 37.26
CA GLN A 740 -62.92 65.27 37.89
C GLN A 740 -62.43 64.70 39.23
N PRO A 741 -61.15 64.32 39.36
CA PRO A 741 -60.59 63.94 40.65
C PRO A 741 -60.38 65.16 41.54
N GLU A 742 -60.90 65.10 42.77
CA GLU A 742 -60.66 66.04 43.86
C GLU A 742 -59.82 65.31 44.93
N VAL A 743 -58.50 65.40 44.79
CA VAL A 743 -57.52 64.75 45.68
C VAL A 743 -56.68 65.84 46.36
N PRO A 744 -56.53 65.82 47.70
CA PRO A 744 -55.68 66.78 48.40
C PRO A 744 -54.22 66.72 47.92
N MET A 745 -53.58 67.87 47.72
CA MET A 745 -52.13 68.02 47.42
C MET A 745 -51.63 67.60 46.02
N VAL A 746 -52.45 66.96 45.17
CA VAL A 746 -52.03 66.51 43.81
C VAL A 746 -53.08 66.92 42.77
N SER A 747 -52.64 67.64 41.72
CA SER A 747 -53.50 67.97 40.56
C SER A 747 -53.43 66.85 39.53
N LEU A 748 -54.56 66.19 39.28
CA LEU A 748 -54.68 65.10 38.31
C LEU A 748 -55.53 65.55 37.13
N SER A 749 -55.11 65.20 35.92
CA SER A 749 -55.91 65.42 34.73
C SER A 749 -57.21 64.59 34.80
N PRO A 750 -58.37 65.23 34.56
CA PRO A 750 -59.65 64.53 34.60
C PRO A 750 -59.77 63.55 33.42
N TYR A 751 -60.55 62.48 33.62
CA TYR A 751 -60.90 61.58 32.53
C TYR A 751 -62.13 62.12 31.79
N GLU A 752 -62.05 62.17 30.46
CA GLU A 752 -63.14 62.60 29.60
C GLU A 752 -63.66 61.42 28.80
N LEU A 753 -64.91 61.02 29.05
CA LEU A 753 -65.59 60.02 28.25
C LEU A 753 -66.62 60.70 27.35
N PRO A 754 -66.34 60.85 26.03
CA PRO A 754 -67.33 61.33 25.11
C PRO A 754 -68.46 60.32 24.98
N PHE A 755 -69.70 60.80 24.97
CA PHE A 755 -70.88 60.02 24.69
C PHE A 755 -71.81 60.77 23.76
N HIS A 756 -72.58 60.03 22.98
CA HIS A 756 -73.54 60.62 22.06
C HIS A 756 -74.94 60.41 22.58
N PHE A 757 -75.72 61.48 22.54
CA PHE A 757 -77.12 61.45 22.93
C PHE A 757 -78.00 61.49 21.68
N TYR A 758 -78.74 60.43 21.42
CA TYR A 758 -79.65 60.32 20.27
C TYR A 758 -81.09 60.13 20.71
N TYR A 759 -82.01 60.65 19.90
CA TYR A 759 -83.42 60.37 20.02
C TYR A 759 -83.82 59.04 19.36
N ASP A 760 -82.99 58.46 18.47
CA ASP A 760 -83.36 57.32 17.62
C ASP A 760 -82.25 56.23 17.52
N SER A 761 -82.66 54.96 17.41
CA SER A 761 -81.85 53.75 17.57
C SER A 761 -81.25 53.17 16.26
N GLU A 762 -81.67 53.62 15.08
CA GLU A 762 -81.24 53.04 13.78
C GLU A 762 -79.81 53.42 13.35
N ASN A 763 -79.31 54.60 13.70
CA ASN A 763 -77.94 55.03 13.34
C ASN A 763 -76.84 54.20 14.05
N LEU A 764 -77.19 53.57 15.19
CA LEU A 764 -76.30 52.73 15.99
C LEU A 764 -75.86 51.44 15.25
N GLY A 765 -76.73 50.89 14.38
CA GLY A 765 -76.43 49.69 13.61
C GLY A 765 -75.38 49.91 12.51
N LYS A 766 -75.27 51.11 11.94
CA LYS A 766 -74.35 51.42 10.84
C LYS A 766 -72.90 51.56 11.30
N VAL A 767 -72.66 52.20 12.44
CA VAL A 767 -71.31 52.40 13.01
C VAL A 767 -70.66 51.07 13.41
N THR A 768 -71.43 50.15 13.98
CA THR A 768 -70.95 48.82 14.40
C THR A 768 -70.48 47.98 13.21
N ARG A 769 -71.15 48.10 12.05
CA ARG A 769 -70.80 47.38 10.82
C ARG A 769 -69.48 47.87 10.21
N LEU A 770 -69.24 49.19 10.19
CA LEU A 770 -68.01 49.77 9.63
C LEU A 770 -66.75 49.39 10.42
N ASN A 771 -66.84 49.32 11.76
CA ASN A 771 -65.72 48.90 12.61
C ASN A 771 -65.29 47.44 12.39
N LYS A 772 -66.22 46.54 12.06
CA LYS A 772 -65.88 45.14 11.74
C LYS A 772 -65.10 45.02 10.43
N ASN A 773 -65.49 45.79 9.41
CA ASN A 773 -64.79 45.82 8.11
C ASN A 773 -63.35 46.35 8.25
N LYS A 774 -63.10 47.32 9.15
CA LYS A 774 -61.77 47.86 9.43
C LYS A 774 -60.77 46.79 9.90
N GLU A 775 -61.22 45.88 10.77
CA GLU A 775 -60.36 44.84 11.35
C GLU A 775 -60.00 43.75 10.33
N GLU A 776 -60.94 43.38 9.45
CA GLU A 776 -60.69 42.43 8.35
C GLU A 776 -59.67 42.97 7.34
N LEU A 777 -59.71 44.28 7.04
CA LEU A 777 -58.73 44.95 6.18
C LEU A 777 -57.32 44.97 6.77
N ARG A 778 -57.19 45.24 8.09
CA ARG A 778 -55.89 45.21 8.79
C ARG A 778 -55.22 43.84 8.76
N ASN A 779 -55.98 42.78 9.01
CA ASN A 779 -55.47 41.41 8.97
C ASN A 779 -54.97 41.02 7.57
N THR A 780 -55.67 41.45 6.53
CA THR A 780 -55.28 41.21 5.15
C THR A 780 -53.97 41.94 4.80
N LEU A 781 -53.82 43.18 5.27
CA LEU A 781 -52.62 44.00 5.03
C LEU A 781 -51.36 43.39 5.68
N ALA A 782 -51.47 42.86 6.90
CA ALA A 782 -50.37 42.19 7.60
C ALA A 782 -49.84 40.94 6.83
N GLN A 783 -50.72 40.22 6.12
CA GLN A 783 -50.31 39.07 5.29
C GLN A 783 -49.47 39.51 4.07
N TYR A 784 -49.85 40.62 3.42
CA TYR A 784 -49.07 41.19 2.31
C TYR A 784 -47.69 41.71 2.77
N GLU A 785 -47.61 42.33 3.95
CA GLU A 785 -46.33 42.78 4.52
C GLU A 785 -45.36 41.62 4.81
N LYS A 786 -45.89 40.50 5.34
CA LYS A 786 -45.10 39.28 5.56
C LYS A 786 -44.52 38.73 4.24
N LEU A 787 -45.32 38.69 3.18
CA LEU A 787 -44.88 38.22 1.85
C LEU A 787 -43.78 39.12 1.25
N MET A 788 -43.86 40.44 1.48
CA MET A 788 -42.84 41.38 1.02
C MET A 788 -41.51 41.21 1.76
N SER A 789 -41.56 41.00 3.08
CA SER A 789 -40.36 40.80 3.90
C SER A 789 -39.58 39.53 3.53
N SER A 790 -40.26 38.44 3.14
CA SER A 790 -39.60 37.20 2.73
C SER A 790 -38.90 37.33 1.37
N HIS A 791 -39.49 38.08 0.45
CA HIS A 791 -38.87 38.38 -0.85
C HIS A 791 -37.60 39.24 -0.70
N GLU A 792 -37.59 40.21 0.22
CA GLU A 792 -36.40 41.02 0.51
C GLU A 792 -35.28 40.19 1.17
N ALA A 793 -35.62 39.29 2.09
CA ALA A 793 -34.66 38.39 2.73
C ALA A 793 -33.98 37.45 1.71
N LEU A 794 -34.75 36.87 0.78
CA LEU A 794 -34.21 36.01 -0.28
C LEU A 794 -33.28 36.79 -1.23
N THR A 795 -33.62 38.05 -1.54
CA THR A 795 -32.77 38.94 -2.36
C THR A 795 -31.40 39.18 -1.70
N LYS A 796 -31.38 39.41 -0.38
CA LYS A 796 -30.12 39.60 0.38
C LYS A 796 -29.25 38.34 0.34
N LEU A 797 -29.85 37.16 0.48
CA LEU A 797 -29.14 35.88 0.44
C LEU A 797 -28.49 35.61 -0.93
N LEU A 798 -29.25 35.78 -2.02
CA LEU A 798 -28.73 35.63 -3.38
C LEU A 798 -27.61 36.63 -3.69
N THR A 799 -27.73 37.88 -3.19
CA THR A 799 -26.68 38.89 -3.33
C THR A 799 -25.38 38.46 -2.62
N CYS A 800 -25.48 37.95 -1.39
CA CYS A 800 -24.32 37.41 -0.67
C CYS A 800 -23.68 36.24 -1.42
N GLN A 801 -24.48 35.34 -2.02
CA GLN A 801 -23.98 34.22 -2.81
C GLN A 801 -23.16 34.70 -4.01
N VAL A 802 -23.66 35.67 -4.80
CA VAL A 802 -22.93 36.27 -5.93
C VAL A 802 -21.61 36.90 -5.50
N THR A 803 -21.61 37.68 -4.40
CA THR A 803 -20.36 38.30 -3.91
C THR A 803 -19.31 37.26 -3.53
N SER A 804 -19.73 36.14 -2.92
CA SER A 804 -18.82 35.07 -2.50
C SER A 804 -18.25 34.27 -3.68
N THR A 805 -19.03 34.02 -4.74
CA THR A 805 -18.58 33.32 -5.94
C THR A 805 -17.62 34.19 -6.75
N ASN A 806 -17.90 35.48 -6.87
CA ASN A 806 -17.05 36.42 -7.62
C ASN A 806 -15.70 36.64 -6.92
N GLN A 807 -15.66 36.64 -5.58
CA GLN A 807 -14.39 36.67 -4.83
C GLN A 807 -13.52 35.43 -5.11
N LYS A 808 -14.13 34.24 -5.19
CA LYS A 808 -13.42 33.00 -5.54
C LYS A 808 -12.89 33.01 -6.97
N GLU A 809 -13.68 33.50 -7.92
CA GLU A 809 -13.23 33.68 -9.30
C GLU A 809 -12.02 34.63 -9.38
N VAL A 810 -12.09 35.79 -8.73
CA VAL A 810 -10.99 36.78 -8.73
C VAL A 810 -9.72 36.22 -8.10
N ALA A 811 -9.84 35.42 -7.03
CA ALA A 811 -8.69 34.77 -6.40
C ALA A 811 -8.00 33.79 -7.35
N LEU A 812 -8.78 32.94 -8.04
CA LEU A 812 -8.26 31.99 -9.03
C LEU A 812 -7.67 32.70 -10.26
N SER A 813 -8.29 33.78 -10.71
CA SER A 813 -7.78 34.61 -11.81
C SER A 813 -6.40 35.20 -11.49
N LYS A 814 -6.20 35.73 -10.27
CA LYS A 814 -4.89 36.25 -9.81
C LYS A 814 -3.82 35.15 -9.80
N GLU A 815 -4.17 33.93 -9.40
CA GLU A 815 -3.25 32.79 -9.40
C GLU A 815 -2.82 32.38 -10.82
N LEU A 816 -3.75 32.42 -11.78
CA LEU A 816 -3.44 32.16 -13.19
C LEU A 816 -2.50 33.21 -13.79
N VAL A 817 -2.70 34.49 -13.45
CA VAL A 817 -1.81 35.59 -13.87
C VAL A 817 -0.41 35.42 -13.28
N ARG A 818 -0.30 35.04 -11.99
CA ARG A 818 0.98 34.78 -11.33
C ARG A 818 1.79 33.67 -11.99
N ARG A 819 1.14 32.67 -12.60
CA ARG A 819 1.80 31.57 -13.33
C ARG A 819 2.14 31.90 -14.77
N ASN A 820 1.98 33.16 -15.21
CA ASN A 820 2.31 33.60 -16.58
C ASN A 820 1.61 32.78 -17.68
N MET A 821 0.37 32.32 -17.46
CA MET A 821 -0.39 31.55 -18.45
C MET A 821 -0.94 32.38 -19.62
N GLY A 822 -0.36 33.56 -19.91
CA GLY A 822 -0.72 34.38 -21.07
C GLY A 822 -2.12 34.98 -21.02
N ILE A 823 -2.65 35.26 -19.82
CA ILE A 823 -4.03 35.74 -19.65
C ILE A 823 -4.06 37.27 -19.58
N VAL A 824 -4.69 37.90 -20.58
CA VAL A 824 -4.92 39.36 -20.64
C VAL A 824 -6.43 39.60 -20.49
N GLY A 825 -6.91 39.68 -19.24
CA GLY A 825 -8.32 39.97 -18.90
C GLY A 825 -9.18 38.73 -18.58
N PRO A 826 -10.47 38.92 -18.22
CA PRO A 826 -11.38 37.83 -17.89
C PRO A 826 -11.66 36.96 -19.13
N LEU A 827 -11.30 35.67 -19.06
CA LEU A 827 -11.47 34.73 -20.17
C LEU A 827 -12.91 34.21 -20.23
N SER A 828 -13.40 33.96 -21.45
CA SER A 828 -14.66 33.26 -21.63
C SER A 828 -14.48 31.75 -21.43
N THR A 829 -15.56 31.04 -21.06
CA THR A 829 -15.56 29.57 -20.93
C THR A 829 -14.98 28.84 -22.16
N PRO A 830 -15.32 29.19 -23.43
CA PRO A 830 -14.71 28.55 -24.59
C PRO A 830 -13.21 28.87 -24.77
N ASP A 831 -12.72 30.04 -24.33
CA ASP A 831 -11.29 30.35 -24.37
C ASP A 831 -10.50 29.48 -23.38
N ILE A 832 -11.08 29.21 -22.20
CA ILE A 832 -10.50 28.31 -21.19
C ILE A 832 -10.49 26.87 -21.70
N ASP A 833 -11.57 26.42 -22.36
CA ASP A 833 -11.65 25.09 -22.96
C ASP A 833 -10.58 24.91 -24.06
N LYS A 834 -10.32 25.95 -24.86
CA LYS A 834 -9.24 25.95 -25.86
C LYS A 834 -7.86 25.84 -25.20
N LEU A 835 -7.59 26.63 -24.16
CA LEU A 835 -6.33 26.57 -23.41
C LEU A 835 -6.12 25.21 -22.73
N LEU A 836 -7.18 24.63 -22.13
CA LEU A 836 -7.14 23.28 -21.57
C LEU A 836 -6.77 22.25 -22.62
N GLN A 837 -7.32 22.37 -23.83
CA GLN A 837 -7.01 21.45 -24.92
C GLN A 837 -5.57 21.63 -25.43
N GLU A 838 -5.08 22.87 -25.57
CA GLU A 838 -3.69 23.16 -25.95
C GLU A 838 -2.70 22.58 -24.93
N LYS A 839 -2.96 22.80 -23.62
CA LYS A 839 -2.14 22.26 -22.52
C LYS A 839 -2.20 20.74 -22.46
N LYS A 840 -3.35 20.14 -22.73
CA LYS A 840 -3.52 18.69 -22.85
C LYS A 840 -2.70 18.11 -23.99
N THR A 841 -2.73 18.72 -25.18
CA THR A 841 -1.91 18.29 -26.33
C THR A 841 -0.42 18.42 -26.03
N GLN A 842 0.01 19.49 -25.34
CA GLN A 842 1.40 19.64 -24.89
C GLN A 842 1.81 18.52 -23.91
N ALA A 843 0.94 18.19 -22.94
CA ALA A 843 1.19 17.10 -22.00
C ALA A 843 1.26 15.73 -22.69
N GLU A 844 0.37 15.46 -23.66
CA GLU A 844 0.37 14.23 -24.46
C GLU A 844 1.64 14.09 -25.32
N ASN A 845 2.13 15.20 -25.88
CA ASN A 845 3.38 15.19 -26.66
C ASN A 845 4.59 14.88 -25.77
N LEU A 846 4.70 15.52 -24.59
CA LEU A 846 5.77 15.23 -23.63
C LEU A 846 5.73 13.78 -23.12
N GLN A 847 4.53 13.22 -22.93
CA GLN A 847 4.37 11.83 -22.53
C GLN A 847 4.84 10.86 -23.63
N LYS A 848 4.59 11.18 -24.91
CA LYS A 848 5.06 10.38 -26.06
C LYS A 848 6.57 10.47 -26.29
N GLU A 849 7.18 11.61 -26.00
CA GLU A 849 8.62 11.84 -26.12
C GLU A 849 9.42 11.19 -24.97
N THR A 850 8.76 10.84 -23.86
CA THR A 850 9.40 10.19 -22.71
C THR A 850 9.71 8.72 -23.03
N ARG A 851 10.92 8.26 -22.70
CA ARG A 851 11.32 6.85 -22.86
C ARG A 851 10.38 5.94 -22.06
N VAL A 852 9.80 4.93 -22.71
CA VAL A 852 9.00 3.87 -22.08
C VAL A 852 9.68 2.52 -22.32
N SER A 853 9.61 1.62 -21.34
CA SER A 853 10.10 0.24 -21.49
C SER A 853 9.27 -0.52 -22.53
N SER A 854 9.93 -1.18 -23.48
CA SER A 854 9.28 -1.99 -24.51
C SER A 854 8.73 -3.34 -24.00
N ILE A 855 8.95 -3.68 -22.72
CA ILE A 855 8.49 -4.94 -22.14
C ILE A 855 6.98 -4.81 -21.82
N PRO A 856 6.10 -5.70 -22.30
CA PRO A 856 4.68 -5.62 -21.99
C PRO A 856 4.40 -6.00 -20.53
N ASN A 857 3.60 -5.19 -19.84
CA ASN A 857 3.16 -5.44 -18.46
C ASN A 857 1.69 -5.86 -18.44
N ILE A 858 1.44 -7.18 -18.37
CA ILE A 858 0.09 -7.78 -18.44
C ILE A 858 -0.34 -8.33 -17.06
N PHE A 859 0.56 -8.31 -16.07
CA PHE A 859 0.32 -8.86 -14.74
C PHE A 859 0.00 -7.73 -13.76
N SER A 860 -1.19 -7.77 -13.17
CA SER A 860 -1.67 -6.77 -12.21
C SER A 860 -2.61 -7.43 -11.20
N GLY A 861 -2.43 -7.14 -9.91
CA GLY A 861 -3.21 -7.71 -8.81
C GLY A 861 -2.72 -7.20 -7.45
N PRO A 862 -3.46 -7.48 -6.36
CA PRO A 862 -3.10 -6.99 -5.02
C PRO A 862 -1.75 -7.53 -4.52
N ASP A 863 -1.41 -8.78 -4.85
CA ASP A 863 -0.18 -9.46 -4.44
C ASP A 863 0.92 -9.46 -5.52
N VAL A 864 0.72 -8.68 -6.60
CA VAL A 864 1.64 -8.60 -7.75
C VAL A 864 2.13 -7.16 -7.87
N LEU A 865 3.43 -6.95 -7.66
CA LEU A 865 4.04 -5.63 -7.80
C LEU A 865 4.22 -5.24 -9.27
N GLY A 866 4.46 -6.22 -10.14
CA GLY A 866 4.63 -6.04 -11.57
C GLY A 866 5.99 -6.56 -12.06
N LYS A 867 6.27 -6.38 -13.35
CA LYS A 867 7.56 -6.76 -13.94
C LYS A 867 8.68 -5.81 -13.54
N VAL A 868 9.89 -6.33 -13.33
CA VAL A 868 11.08 -5.57 -12.91
C VAL A 868 11.29 -4.31 -13.77
N ALA A 869 11.12 -4.41 -15.09
CA ALA A 869 11.28 -3.27 -16.01
C ALA A 869 10.31 -2.09 -15.80
N HIS A 870 9.22 -2.30 -15.06
CA HIS A 870 8.19 -1.29 -14.77
C HIS A 870 8.19 -0.83 -13.31
N LEU A 871 8.98 -1.49 -12.45
CA LEU A 871 9.05 -1.12 -11.02
C LEU A 871 9.88 0.14 -10.79
N ALA A 872 10.79 0.47 -11.70
CA ALA A 872 11.63 1.65 -11.62
C ALA A 872 11.80 2.33 -12.98
N VAL A 873 12.13 3.62 -12.93
CA VAL A 873 12.54 4.45 -14.07
C VAL A 873 13.93 5.02 -13.80
N VAL A 874 14.68 5.31 -14.85
CA VAL A 874 16.01 5.91 -14.77
C VAL A 874 16.01 7.16 -15.63
N GLU A 875 16.46 8.28 -15.07
CA GLU A 875 16.51 9.56 -15.79
C GLU A 875 17.65 9.58 -16.83
N ASP A 876 18.87 9.23 -16.43
CA ASP A 876 20.06 9.18 -17.31
C ASP A 876 19.94 8.07 -18.37
N ASP A 877 19.97 8.46 -19.65
CA ASP A 877 19.81 7.58 -20.82
C ASP A 877 20.90 6.52 -20.93
N GLU A 878 22.15 6.90 -20.67
CA GLU A 878 23.28 5.98 -20.74
C GLU A 878 23.28 5.04 -19.54
N ALA A 879 22.94 5.55 -18.35
CA ALA A 879 22.73 4.71 -17.17
C ALA A 879 21.59 3.71 -17.39
N ALA A 880 20.46 4.14 -17.93
CA ALA A 880 19.32 3.27 -18.23
C ALA A 880 19.73 2.14 -19.17
N ARG A 881 20.49 2.46 -20.23
CA ARG A 881 21.01 1.48 -21.19
C ARG A 881 21.88 0.42 -20.51
N VAL A 882 22.87 0.82 -19.71
CA VAL A 882 23.86 -0.12 -19.16
C VAL A 882 23.32 -0.90 -17.97
N VAL A 883 22.48 -0.29 -17.12
CA VAL A 883 21.83 -0.96 -15.99
C VAL A 883 20.78 -1.96 -16.50
N SER A 884 19.96 -1.60 -17.49
CA SER A 884 19.02 -2.56 -18.10
C SER A 884 19.72 -3.69 -18.85
N TRP A 885 20.88 -3.43 -19.45
CA TRP A 885 21.69 -4.49 -20.04
C TRP A 885 22.23 -5.45 -18.97
N HIS A 886 22.72 -4.94 -17.84
CA HIS A 886 23.18 -5.76 -16.72
C HIS A 886 22.06 -6.65 -16.17
N LEU A 887 20.84 -6.12 -16.08
CA LEU A 887 19.64 -6.83 -15.61
C LEU A 887 18.88 -7.58 -16.70
N ARG A 888 19.42 -7.72 -17.92
CA ARG A 888 18.67 -8.23 -19.08
C ARG A 888 17.98 -9.58 -18.83
N GLY A 889 18.56 -10.44 -17.99
CA GLY A 889 17.97 -11.72 -17.60
C GLY A 889 16.74 -11.61 -16.71
N ASP A 890 16.64 -10.54 -15.93
CA ASP A 890 15.65 -10.36 -14.86
C ASP A 890 14.60 -9.29 -15.20
N MET A 891 14.81 -8.46 -16.24
CA MET A 891 13.91 -7.37 -16.62
C MET A 891 12.46 -7.81 -16.90
N ASP A 892 12.28 -9.03 -17.42
CA ASP A 892 10.96 -9.60 -17.71
C ASP A 892 10.36 -10.40 -16.54
N CYS A 893 11.08 -10.52 -15.41
CA CYS A 893 10.64 -11.24 -14.23
C CYS A 893 9.49 -10.51 -13.52
N VAL A 894 8.47 -11.26 -13.10
CA VAL A 894 7.30 -10.72 -12.38
C VAL A 894 7.55 -10.82 -10.87
N VAL A 895 7.49 -9.68 -10.19
CA VAL A 895 7.68 -9.63 -8.74
C VAL A 895 6.34 -9.75 -8.02
N THR A 896 6.27 -10.66 -7.03
CA THR A 896 5.09 -10.87 -6.18
C THR A 896 5.44 -10.65 -4.71
N THR A 897 4.45 -10.29 -3.90
CA THR A 897 4.63 -10.10 -2.46
C THR A 897 4.70 -11.41 -1.69
N THR A 898 4.06 -12.47 -2.20
CA THR A 898 4.03 -13.79 -1.57
C THR A 898 4.44 -14.89 -2.54
N THR A 899 4.91 -16.00 -1.97
CA THR A 899 5.29 -17.22 -2.69
C THR A 899 4.07 -17.88 -3.36
N GLU A 900 2.89 -17.79 -2.76
CA GLU A 900 1.65 -18.32 -3.32
C GLU A 900 1.23 -17.60 -4.61
N ALA A 901 1.39 -16.27 -4.64
CA ALA A 901 1.13 -15.48 -5.84
C ALA A 901 2.12 -15.81 -6.96
N ALA A 902 3.41 -16.01 -6.64
CA ALA A 902 4.42 -16.47 -7.59
C ALA A 902 4.07 -17.85 -8.16
N HIS A 903 3.70 -18.82 -7.31
CA HIS A 903 3.30 -20.16 -7.75
C HIS A 903 2.06 -20.15 -8.65
N ARG A 904 1.10 -19.26 -8.39
CA ARG A 904 -0.08 -19.09 -9.23
C ARG A 904 0.30 -18.63 -10.64
N ILE A 905 1.09 -17.56 -10.75
CA ILE A 905 1.55 -17.03 -12.05
C ILE A 905 2.41 -18.06 -12.78
N HIS A 906 3.29 -18.77 -12.08
CA HIS A 906 4.09 -19.84 -12.65
C HIS A 906 3.21 -20.96 -13.24
N ARG A 907 2.15 -21.36 -12.53
CA ARG A 907 1.19 -22.37 -13.00
C ARG A 907 0.38 -21.87 -14.20
N ASP A 908 -0.16 -20.67 -14.13
CA ASP A 908 -1.01 -20.07 -15.16
C ASP A 908 -0.24 -19.85 -16.47
N THR A 909 1.05 -19.56 -16.37
CA THR A 909 1.96 -19.40 -17.53
C THR A 909 2.66 -20.70 -17.95
N ARG A 910 2.35 -21.84 -17.31
CA ARG A 910 2.98 -23.16 -17.56
C ARG A 910 4.51 -23.14 -17.42
N GLY A 911 5.02 -22.33 -16.51
CA GLY A 911 6.43 -22.17 -16.22
C GLY A 911 7.22 -21.30 -17.20
N ASN A 912 6.56 -20.69 -18.19
CA ASN A 912 7.22 -19.82 -19.17
C ASN A 912 7.61 -18.45 -18.58
N GLN A 913 6.90 -17.97 -17.56
CA GLN A 913 7.15 -16.67 -16.94
C GLN A 913 8.06 -16.83 -15.72
N GLN A 914 9.14 -16.05 -15.67
CA GLN A 914 9.98 -15.91 -14.48
C GLN A 914 9.21 -15.11 -13.40
N VAL A 915 9.31 -15.57 -12.15
CA VAL A 915 8.63 -14.98 -10.99
C VAL A 915 9.62 -14.84 -9.83
N LEU A 916 9.53 -13.73 -9.09
CA LEU A 916 10.35 -13.44 -7.91
C LEU A 916 9.43 -13.13 -6.71
N PRO A 917 9.26 -14.08 -5.77
CA PRO A 917 8.53 -13.85 -4.53
C PRO A 917 9.40 -13.11 -3.50
N LEU A 918 8.90 -11.99 -2.95
CA LEU A 918 9.65 -11.13 -2.03
C LEU A 918 9.78 -11.67 -0.60
N ASP A 919 8.84 -12.49 -0.15
CA ASP A 919 8.86 -13.17 1.15
C ASP A 919 10.01 -14.20 1.30
N GLY A 920 10.66 -14.59 0.19
CA GLY A 920 11.86 -15.43 0.18
C GLY A 920 13.19 -14.68 0.07
N VAL A 921 13.20 -13.33 0.05
CA VAL A 921 14.40 -12.51 -0.15
C VAL A 921 14.96 -12.02 1.18
N LEU A 922 16.21 -12.40 1.50
CA LEU A 922 16.92 -11.94 2.70
C LEU A 922 17.28 -10.44 2.62
N GLU A 923 17.09 -9.73 3.73
CA GLU A 923 17.51 -8.33 3.86
C GLU A 923 19.05 -8.23 3.82
N ALA A 924 19.55 -7.42 2.89
CA ALA A 924 20.96 -7.08 2.79
C ALA A 924 21.23 -5.66 3.31
N ASP A 925 22.19 -5.52 4.22
CA ASP A 925 22.66 -4.24 4.75
C ASP A 925 23.09 -3.28 3.63
N ASP A 926 22.71 -2.00 3.74
CA ASP A 926 23.16 -0.97 2.79
C ASP A 926 24.62 -0.61 3.06
N ARG A 927 25.53 -1.18 2.28
CA ARG A 927 26.97 -0.90 2.42
C ARG A 927 27.34 0.40 1.71
N PRO A 928 28.23 1.22 2.29
CA PRO A 928 28.77 2.39 1.61
C PRO A 928 29.66 1.96 0.44
N LEU A 929 29.97 2.92 -0.46
CA LEU A 929 30.88 2.68 -1.58
C LEU A 929 32.22 2.14 -1.07
N PRO A 930 32.90 1.22 -1.79
CA PRO A 930 34.11 0.54 -1.30
C PRO A 930 35.27 1.44 -0.89
N HIS A 931 35.37 2.66 -1.44
CA HIS A 931 36.40 3.63 -1.07
C HIS A 931 36.07 4.43 0.20
N LEU A 932 34.86 4.28 0.76
CA LEU A 932 34.40 4.94 1.98
C LEU A 932 34.45 3.93 3.15
N ARG A 933 35.16 4.27 4.23
CA ARG A 933 35.19 3.48 5.47
C ARG A 933 34.87 4.39 6.65
N ASN A 934 33.84 4.07 7.43
CA ASN A 934 33.32 4.94 8.51
C ASN A 934 33.08 6.39 8.05
N SER A 935 32.55 6.56 6.83
CA SER A 935 32.31 7.87 6.19
C SER A 935 33.56 8.68 5.81
N PHE A 936 34.77 8.12 5.98
CA PHE A 936 36.02 8.71 5.51
C PHE A 936 36.43 8.12 4.16
N SER A 937 36.81 8.97 3.22
CA SER A 937 37.34 8.57 1.92
C SER A 937 38.76 8.04 2.06
N LEU A 938 38.99 6.81 1.61
CA LEU A 938 40.32 6.17 1.60
C LEU A 938 41.22 6.79 0.51
N PHE A 939 40.62 7.28 -0.56
CA PHE A 939 41.26 7.97 -1.70
C PHE A 939 40.18 8.66 -2.53
N ASP A 940 40.54 9.69 -3.30
CA ASP A 940 39.62 10.35 -4.22
C ASP A 940 39.43 9.51 -5.49
N PRO A 941 38.23 8.99 -5.75
CA PRO A 941 38.00 8.12 -6.88
C PRO A 941 37.83 8.91 -8.19
N PRO A 942 38.49 8.52 -9.30
CA PRO A 942 38.21 9.08 -10.62
C PRO A 942 36.82 8.63 -11.11
N GLY A 943 36.19 9.36 -12.04
CA GLY A 943 35.00 8.92 -12.79
C GLY A 943 33.71 8.72 -11.99
N ASN A 944 33.52 9.50 -10.91
CA ASN A 944 32.29 9.64 -10.12
C ASN A 944 31.54 8.31 -9.83
N PRO A 945 32.07 7.44 -8.96
CA PRO A 945 31.44 6.17 -8.64
C PRO A 945 30.14 6.35 -7.88
N VAL A 946 29.05 5.80 -8.42
CA VAL A 946 27.71 5.80 -7.79
C VAL A 946 27.17 4.38 -7.79
N HIS A 947 26.51 3.93 -6.73
CA HIS A 947 25.82 2.64 -6.78
C HIS A 947 24.68 2.69 -7.81
N ALA A 948 24.63 1.72 -8.73
CA ALA A 948 23.64 1.68 -9.81
C ALA A 948 22.19 1.71 -9.28
N ARG A 949 21.94 1.07 -8.13
CA ARG A 949 20.63 1.09 -7.45
C ARG A 949 20.14 2.48 -7.05
N LYS A 950 21.03 3.46 -6.82
CA LYS A 950 20.67 4.83 -6.42
C LYS A 950 20.16 5.68 -7.60
N LEU A 951 20.29 5.20 -8.82
CA LEU A 951 19.82 5.87 -10.04
C LEU A 951 18.37 5.50 -10.40
N LEU A 952 17.80 4.53 -9.70
CA LEU A 952 16.45 4.04 -9.91
C LEU A 952 15.45 4.93 -9.15
N ILE A 953 14.42 5.38 -9.86
CA ILE A 953 13.30 6.17 -9.34
C ILE A 953 12.05 5.29 -9.33
N TYR A 954 11.27 5.31 -8.25
CA TYR A 954 10.11 4.42 -8.04
C TYR A 954 8.78 5.20 -8.16
N PRO A 955 8.13 5.24 -9.35
CA PRO A 955 7.00 6.14 -9.62
C PRO A 955 5.70 5.77 -8.86
N ASN A 956 5.38 4.49 -8.69
CA ASN A 956 4.12 4.04 -8.06
C ASN A 956 4.05 4.26 -6.54
N GLU A 957 5.20 4.51 -5.89
CA GLU A 957 5.28 4.69 -4.43
C GLU A 957 5.37 6.19 -4.04
N GLN A 958 5.85 7.06 -4.93
CA GLN A 958 5.83 8.53 -4.74
C GLN A 958 4.40 9.12 -4.77
N GLU A 959 3.49 8.58 -5.58
CA GLU A 959 2.09 9.05 -5.63
C GLU A 959 1.27 8.70 -4.37
N LYS A 960 1.63 7.62 -3.66
CA LYS A 960 1.01 7.27 -2.37
C LYS A 960 1.51 8.15 -1.23
N CYS A 961 2.78 8.54 -1.26
CA CYS A 961 3.40 9.39 -0.24
C CYS A 961 2.93 10.86 -0.36
N ASN A 962 2.70 11.35 -1.58
CA ASN A 962 2.26 12.74 -1.83
C ASN A 962 0.78 13.04 -1.46
N LYS A 963 -0.04 12.03 -1.13
CA LYS A 963 -1.41 12.23 -0.63
C LYS A 963 -1.50 12.38 0.90
N CYS A 964 -0.38 12.24 1.60
CA CYS A 964 -0.30 12.42 3.05
C CYS A 964 0.26 13.81 3.36
N GLU A 965 -0.62 14.80 3.49
CA GLU A 965 -0.29 16.07 4.14
C GLU A 965 -0.13 15.82 5.66
N PHE A 966 1.05 15.33 6.06
CA PHE A 966 1.45 15.28 7.47
C PHE A 966 2.76 16.04 7.65
N SER A 967 2.79 16.82 8.73
CA SER A 967 3.91 17.68 9.10
C SER A 967 5.26 16.94 9.14
N SER A 968 6.32 17.68 8.81
CA SER A 968 7.68 17.27 8.47
C SER A 968 8.51 16.50 9.54
N LEU A 969 7.90 15.93 10.57
CA LEU A 969 8.55 14.96 11.47
C LEU A 969 8.04 13.52 11.27
N ALA A 970 6.77 13.33 10.94
CA ALA A 970 6.21 12.01 10.65
C ALA A 970 6.76 11.43 9.33
N LEU A 971 7.18 12.30 8.40
CA LEU A 971 7.70 11.91 7.10
C LEU A 971 9.00 11.10 7.23
N ASN A 972 9.89 11.45 8.16
CA ASN A 972 11.16 10.73 8.35
C ASN A 972 10.98 9.38 9.06
N LEU A 973 10.00 9.25 9.95
CA LEU A 973 9.67 7.97 10.62
C LEU A 973 8.90 7.02 9.69
N LEU A 974 7.98 7.55 8.88
CA LEU A 974 7.28 6.77 7.86
C LEU A 974 8.20 6.38 6.69
N LEU A 975 9.21 7.19 6.35
CA LEU A 975 10.25 6.82 5.38
C LEU A 975 11.09 5.61 5.83
N ALA A 976 11.25 5.39 7.14
CA ALA A 976 11.97 4.24 7.68
C ALA A 976 11.09 2.98 7.79
N LEU A 977 9.78 3.13 8.03
CA LEU A 977 8.82 2.02 8.12
C LEU A 977 8.21 1.61 6.77
N TRP A 978 8.44 2.40 5.72
CA TRP A 978 8.05 2.12 4.33
C TRP A 978 9.28 2.29 3.43
N LEU A 979 10.29 1.42 3.61
CA LEU A 979 11.31 1.29 2.59
C LEU A 979 10.62 0.86 1.27
N PRO A 980 10.95 1.48 0.12
CA PRO A 980 10.30 1.18 -1.16
C PRO A 980 10.38 -0.34 -1.41
N ARG A 981 9.26 -1.05 -1.64
CA ARG A 981 9.34 -2.51 -1.93
C ARG A 981 10.11 -2.76 -3.22
N GLY A 982 10.10 -1.78 -4.13
CA GLY A 982 10.98 -1.74 -5.29
C GLY A 982 12.47 -1.67 -4.94
N LEU A 983 12.85 -0.98 -3.86
CA LEU A 983 14.26 -0.89 -3.43
C LEU A 983 14.81 -2.26 -3.02
N TRP A 984 14.01 -3.12 -2.39
CA TRP A 984 14.43 -4.47 -2.02
C TRP A 984 14.69 -5.36 -3.23
N VAL A 985 13.82 -5.29 -4.24
CA VAL A 985 14.00 -6.01 -5.52
C VAL A 985 15.36 -5.67 -6.13
N PHE A 986 15.65 -4.37 -6.28
CA PHE A 986 16.88 -3.95 -6.95
C PHE A 986 18.13 -4.05 -6.06
N LYS A 987 18.00 -4.04 -4.73
CA LYS A 987 19.10 -4.39 -3.84
C LYS A 987 19.55 -5.84 -4.05
N ASN A 988 18.62 -6.77 -4.24
CA ASN A 988 18.95 -8.16 -4.53
C ASN A 988 19.53 -8.32 -5.95
N LEU A 989 18.87 -7.73 -6.96
CA LEU A 989 19.26 -7.90 -8.37
C LEU A 989 20.54 -7.15 -8.77
N LEU A 990 20.75 -5.91 -8.30
CA LEU A 990 21.94 -5.12 -8.64
C LEU A 990 23.09 -5.29 -7.64
N GLY A 991 22.81 -5.75 -6.42
CA GLY A 991 23.78 -5.86 -5.33
C GLY A 991 24.58 -4.56 -5.13
N GLU A 992 25.90 -4.70 -5.09
CA GLU A 992 26.85 -3.59 -4.92
C GLU A 992 27.40 -3.02 -6.25
N THR A 993 26.70 -3.23 -7.37
CA THR A 993 27.15 -2.75 -8.68
C THR A 993 27.30 -1.23 -8.71
N ILE A 994 28.42 -0.76 -9.27
CA ILE A 994 28.79 0.66 -9.34
C ILE A 994 28.67 1.13 -10.80
N LEU A 995 28.13 2.32 -11.02
CA LEU A 995 28.21 3.06 -12.29
C LEU A 995 29.31 4.12 -12.20
N MET A 996 30.11 4.23 -13.26
CA MET A 996 31.17 5.22 -13.44
C MET A 996 31.09 5.88 -14.83
N ASP A 997 31.86 6.93 -15.04
CA ASP A 997 31.86 7.66 -16.32
C ASP A 997 32.49 6.84 -17.46
N ASP A 998 33.72 6.37 -17.28
CA ASP A 998 34.54 5.76 -18.33
C ASP A 998 35.35 4.54 -17.85
N LEU A 999 35.91 3.79 -18.81
CA LEU A 999 36.66 2.55 -18.56
C LEU A 999 38.02 2.78 -17.89
N ASP A 1000 38.71 3.87 -18.20
CA ASP A 1000 40.02 4.17 -17.62
C ASP A 1000 39.86 4.52 -16.13
N SER A 1001 38.84 5.31 -15.80
CA SER A 1001 38.44 5.59 -14.43
C SER A 1001 38.03 4.32 -13.69
N ALA A 1002 37.23 3.44 -14.32
CA ALA A 1002 36.78 2.19 -13.70
C ALA A 1002 37.93 1.22 -13.39
N THR A 1003 38.87 1.05 -14.32
CA THR A 1003 40.04 0.19 -14.12
C THR A 1003 41.01 0.76 -13.09
N ARG A 1004 41.21 2.09 -13.06
CA ARG A 1004 42.00 2.77 -12.04
C ARG A 1004 41.37 2.68 -10.65
N TYR A 1005 40.06 2.89 -10.55
CA TYR A 1005 39.31 2.75 -9.30
C TYR A 1005 39.43 1.34 -8.73
N ARG A 1006 39.26 0.31 -9.57
CA ARG A 1006 39.48 -1.09 -9.17
C ARG A 1006 40.91 -1.32 -8.66
N ARG A 1007 41.92 -0.81 -9.36
CA ARG A 1007 43.33 -0.96 -8.97
C ARG A 1007 43.58 -0.43 -7.56
N MET A 1008 43.11 0.79 -7.27
CA MET A 1008 43.26 1.42 -5.95
C MET A 1008 42.55 0.64 -4.82
N LEU A 1009 41.40 0.02 -5.11
CA LEU A 1009 40.70 -0.83 -4.13
C LEU A 1009 41.48 -2.13 -3.84
N VAL A 1010 41.97 -2.79 -4.90
CA VAL A 1010 42.70 -4.06 -4.78
C VAL A 1010 44.05 -3.86 -4.08
N GLU A 1011 44.78 -2.79 -4.39
CA GLU A 1011 46.03 -2.41 -3.72
C GLU A 1011 45.86 -2.24 -2.20
N ARG A 1012 44.64 -1.92 -1.75
CA ARG A 1012 44.28 -1.72 -0.34
C ARG A 1012 43.59 -2.94 0.29
N GLY A 1013 43.55 -4.07 -0.40
CA GLY A 1013 42.92 -5.30 0.08
C GLY A 1013 41.38 -5.27 0.13
N ILE A 1014 40.73 -4.34 -0.58
CA ILE A 1014 39.28 -4.16 -0.57
C ILE A 1014 38.66 -4.89 -1.77
N ARG A 1015 37.60 -5.66 -1.53
CA ARG A 1015 36.87 -6.33 -2.62
C ARG A 1015 36.13 -5.31 -3.48
N CYS A 1016 36.42 -5.32 -4.79
CA CYS A 1016 35.76 -4.44 -5.75
C CYS A 1016 34.55 -5.16 -6.40
N PRO A 1017 33.34 -4.59 -6.35
CA PRO A 1017 32.16 -5.12 -7.04
C PRO A 1017 32.28 -4.91 -8.56
N THR A 1018 31.29 -5.36 -9.31
CA THR A 1018 31.18 -5.09 -10.75
C THR A 1018 30.99 -3.59 -10.98
N ILE A 1019 31.71 -3.03 -11.95
CA ILE A 1019 31.61 -1.63 -12.36
C ILE A 1019 31.08 -1.57 -13.79
N LEU A 1020 30.01 -0.81 -13.99
CA LEU A 1020 29.46 -0.42 -15.28
C LEU A 1020 29.93 1.00 -15.60
N THR A 1021 30.11 1.31 -16.88
CA THR A 1021 30.48 2.65 -17.32
C THR A 1021 29.40 3.24 -18.22
N ARG A 1022 29.22 4.56 -18.20
CA ARG A 1022 28.25 5.25 -19.09
C ARG A 1022 28.58 5.03 -20.58
N HIS A 1023 29.87 4.87 -20.91
CA HIS A 1023 30.28 4.49 -22.27
C HIS A 1023 29.88 3.07 -22.69
N GLY A 1024 29.40 2.24 -21.76
CA GLY A 1024 28.88 0.90 -22.03
C GLY A 1024 29.88 -0.22 -21.80
N ASP A 1025 31.02 0.02 -21.16
CA ASP A 1025 31.94 -1.04 -20.76
C ASP A 1025 31.63 -1.57 -19.36
N MET A 1026 31.86 -2.87 -19.13
CA MET A 1026 31.75 -3.53 -17.84
C MET A 1026 33.12 -4.05 -17.37
N VAL A 1027 33.49 -3.70 -16.15
CA VAL A 1027 34.60 -4.32 -15.41
C VAL A 1027 33.98 -5.26 -14.38
N SER A 1028 34.07 -6.57 -14.62
CA SER A 1028 33.52 -7.57 -13.69
C SER A 1028 34.18 -7.50 -12.31
N ALA A 1029 33.53 -8.02 -11.27
CA ALA A 1029 34.12 -8.13 -9.93
C ALA A 1029 35.46 -8.92 -9.90
N LYS A 1030 35.72 -9.78 -10.89
CA LYS A 1030 37.00 -10.49 -11.07
C LYS A 1030 38.06 -9.67 -11.83
N GLY A 1031 37.71 -8.49 -12.35
CA GLY A 1031 38.60 -7.58 -13.07
C GLY A 1031 38.68 -7.81 -14.57
N LYS A 1032 37.84 -8.68 -15.12
CA LYS A 1032 37.73 -8.87 -16.58
C LYS A 1032 36.96 -7.71 -17.21
N PHE A 1033 37.51 -7.11 -18.25
CA PHE A 1033 36.89 -6.09 -19.10
C PHE A 1033 37.29 -6.33 -20.58
N GLY A 1034 36.51 -5.81 -21.52
CA GLY A 1034 36.71 -6.02 -22.96
C GLY A 1034 36.02 -7.27 -23.55
N GLY A 1035 35.79 -7.27 -24.87
CA GLY A 1035 35.03 -8.31 -25.58
C GLY A 1035 33.51 -8.05 -25.64
N ARG A 1036 32.82 -8.70 -26.59
CA ARG A 1036 31.38 -8.47 -26.85
C ARG A 1036 30.47 -8.68 -25.63
N GLN A 1037 30.85 -9.53 -24.69
CA GLN A 1037 30.06 -9.81 -23.48
C GLN A 1037 30.25 -8.78 -22.35
N ASN A 1038 31.29 -7.93 -22.42
CA ASN A 1038 31.55 -6.87 -21.44
C ASN A 1038 31.25 -5.48 -22.03
N ARG A 1039 30.52 -5.43 -23.14
CA ARG A 1039 30.13 -4.20 -23.81
C ARG A 1039 28.62 -4.17 -23.99
N ALA A 1040 27.98 -3.14 -23.43
CA ALA A 1040 26.56 -2.89 -23.55
C ALA A 1040 26.21 -2.66 -25.03
N PRO A 1041 25.20 -3.36 -25.57
CA PRO A 1041 24.75 -3.15 -26.93
C PRO A 1041 24.12 -1.75 -27.09
N PRO A 1042 23.90 -1.32 -28.34
CA PRO A 1042 23.08 -0.14 -28.62
C PRO A 1042 21.71 -0.25 -27.95
N PRO A 1043 21.06 0.88 -27.62
CA PRO A 1043 19.75 0.88 -26.99
C PRO A 1043 18.71 0.21 -27.91
N ASP A 1044 18.13 -0.90 -27.45
CA ASP A 1044 17.25 -1.78 -28.23
C ASP A 1044 15.79 -1.75 -27.71
N GLY A 1045 15.37 -0.61 -27.16
CA GLY A 1045 14.02 -0.39 -26.58
C GLY A 1045 13.74 -1.11 -25.25
N ARG A 1046 14.48 -2.18 -24.93
CA ARG A 1046 14.40 -2.93 -23.66
C ARG A 1046 15.20 -2.28 -22.53
N ALA A 1047 15.00 -0.98 -22.32
CA ALA A 1047 15.60 -0.22 -21.23
C ALA A 1047 14.54 0.21 -20.21
N PHE A 1048 14.97 0.61 -19.02
CA PHE A 1048 14.08 1.26 -18.06
C PHE A 1048 13.44 2.50 -18.67
N GLY A 1049 12.19 2.76 -18.31
CA GLY A 1049 11.53 4.01 -18.67
C GLY A 1049 12.25 5.23 -18.08
N ALA A 1050 11.97 6.41 -18.60
CA ALA A 1050 12.36 7.67 -17.98
C ALA A 1050 11.19 8.21 -17.14
N PRO A 1051 11.46 8.93 -16.03
CA PRO A 1051 10.43 9.70 -15.35
C PRO A 1051 9.84 10.76 -16.28
N LEU A 1052 8.59 11.14 -16.04
CA LEU A 1052 7.98 12.23 -16.79
C LEU A 1052 8.70 13.55 -16.46
N PRO A 1053 9.00 14.39 -17.45
CA PRO A 1053 9.80 15.59 -17.24
C PRO A 1053 9.01 16.65 -16.44
N GLN A 1054 9.69 17.48 -15.65
CA GLN A 1054 9.05 18.53 -14.82
C GLN A 1054 8.02 19.43 -15.55
N PRO A 1055 8.22 19.80 -16.83
CA PRO A 1055 7.22 20.52 -17.61
C PRO A 1055 5.86 19.81 -17.67
N PHE A 1056 5.82 18.47 -17.72
CA PHE A 1056 4.57 17.70 -17.72
C PHE A 1056 3.79 17.89 -16.40
N HIS A 1057 4.47 17.82 -15.26
CA HIS A 1057 3.85 18.04 -13.95
C HIS A 1057 3.36 19.47 -13.77
N THR A 1058 4.08 20.44 -14.35
CA THR A 1058 3.68 21.85 -14.36
C THR A 1058 2.41 22.03 -15.21
N LEU A 1059 2.37 21.45 -16.42
CA LEU A 1059 1.20 21.47 -17.29
C LEU A 1059 -0.02 20.81 -16.63
N LYS A 1060 0.16 19.71 -15.89
CA LYS A 1060 -0.93 19.05 -15.16
C LYS A 1060 -1.54 19.98 -14.08
N LYS A 1061 -0.69 20.65 -13.31
CA LYS A 1061 -1.13 21.64 -12.30
C LYS A 1061 -1.81 22.86 -12.94
N ASP A 1062 -1.34 23.28 -14.11
CA ASP A 1062 -1.95 24.36 -14.88
C ASP A 1062 -3.33 23.95 -15.40
N MET A 1063 -3.46 22.71 -15.92
CA MET A 1063 -4.75 22.15 -16.35
C MET A 1063 -5.75 22.04 -15.19
N GLU A 1064 -5.31 21.58 -14.01
CA GLU A 1064 -6.16 21.52 -12.81
C GLU A 1064 -6.65 22.91 -12.38
N LEU A 1065 -5.77 23.91 -12.39
CA LEU A 1065 -6.12 25.29 -12.03
C LEU A 1065 -7.07 25.92 -13.06
N LEU A 1066 -6.88 25.67 -14.36
CA LEU A 1066 -7.78 26.11 -15.42
C LEU A 1066 -9.17 25.46 -15.31
N ALA A 1067 -9.23 24.18 -14.94
CA ALA A 1067 -10.50 23.48 -14.70
C ALA A 1067 -11.25 24.06 -13.49
N GLN A 1068 -10.56 24.35 -12.39
CA GLN A 1068 -11.14 25.02 -11.21
C GLN A 1068 -11.64 26.43 -11.54
N TYR A 1069 -10.88 27.19 -12.34
CA TYR A 1069 -11.28 28.52 -12.79
C TYR A 1069 -12.52 28.48 -13.69
N ARG A 1070 -12.59 27.52 -14.61
CA ARG A 1070 -13.78 27.27 -15.46
C ARG A 1070 -15.03 26.98 -14.62
N GLU A 1071 -14.90 26.14 -13.60
CA GLU A 1071 -15.99 25.81 -12.69
C GLU A 1071 -16.43 27.04 -11.88
N ALA A 1072 -15.48 27.84 -11.40
CA ALA A 1072 -15.75 29.07 -10.67
C ALA A 1072 -16.52 30.10 -11.51
N ILE A 1073 -16.10 30.36 -12.76
CA ILE A 1073 -16.82 31.26 -13.68
C ILE A 1073 -18.24 30.75 -13.95
N THR A 1074 -18.40 29.43 -14.16
CA THR A 1074 -19.71 28.84 -14.42
C THR A 1074 -20.64 29.04 -13.23
N LYS A 1075 -20.13 28.81 -12.00
CA LYS A 1075 -20.87 29.04 -10.75
C LYS A 1075 -21.19 30.51 -10.51
N ALA A 1076 -20.26 31.42 -10.81
CA ALA A 1076 -20.47 32.86 -10.71
C ALA A 1076 -21.61 33.31 -11.64
N ARG A 1077 -21.56 32.90 -12.92
CA ARG A 1077 -22.63 33.20 -13.90
C ARG A 1077 -23.98 32.60 -13.53
N MET A 1078 -23.99 31.39 -12.97
CA MET A 1078 -25.24 30.78 -12.48
C MET A 1078 -25.83 31.56 -11.31
N ALA A 1079 -25.00 31.97 -10.34
CA ALA A 1079 -25.45 32.77 -9.20
C ALA A 1079 -25.95 34.16 -9.62
N GLU A 1080 -25.28 34.80 -10.58
CA GLU A 1080 -25.73 36.08 -11.17
C GLU A 1080 -27.06 35.91 -11.89
N LYS A 1081 -27.21 34.84 -12.67
CA LYS A 1081 -28.48 34.50 -13.33
C LYS A 1081 -29.60 34.23 -12.34
N ASP A 1082 -29.35 33.50 -11.26
CA ASP A 1082 -30.37 33.22 -10.23
C ASP A 1082 -30.84 34.51 -9.53
N LEU A 1083 -29.92 35.46 -9.30
CA LEU A 1083 -30.23 36.77 -8.77
C LEU A 1083 -31.06 37.61 -9.77
N ASP A 1084 -30.67 37.61 -11.05
CA ASP A 1084 -31.40 38.30 -12.12
C ASP A 1084 -32.79 37.70 -12.34
N ASP A 1085 -32.92 36.38 -12.38
CA ASP A 1085 -34.21 35.68 -12.51
C ASP A 1085 -35.12 35.99 -11.30
N HIS A 1086 -34.56 36.10 -10.10
CA HIS A 1086 -35.30 36.53 -8.90
C HIS A 1086 -35.67 38.03 -8.95
N ALA A 1087 -34.78 38.89 -9.42
CA ALA A 1087 -35.03 40.32 -9.59
C ALA A 1087 -36.13 40.58 -10.63
N GLN A 1088 -36.13 39.84 -11.74
CA GLN A 1088 -37.18 39.88 -12.77
C GLN A 1088 -38.54 39.45 -12.20
N LYS A 1089 -38.58 38.41 -11.34
CA LYS A 1089 -39.82 38.04 -10.62
C LYS A 1089 -40.29 39.15 -9.68
N GLY A 1090 -39.37 39.86 -9.03
CA GLY A 1090 -39.68 41.03 -8.21
C GLY A 1090 -40.27 42.20 -9.01
N GLN A 1091 -39.89 42.34 -10.28
CA GLN A 1091 -40.41 43.33 -11.24
C GLN A 1091 -41.62 42.83 -12.04
N ALA A 1092 -42.08 41.60 -11.81
CA ALA A 1092 -43.20 41.04 -12.55
C ALA A 1092 -44.49 41.84 -12.28
N PRO A 1093 -45.38 42.00 -13.28
CA PRO A 1093 -46.61 42.76 -13.15
C PRO A 1093 -47.49 42.26 -12.00
N GLU A 1094 -47.45 40.97 -11.70
CA GLU A 1094 -48.20 40.37 -10.59
C GLU A 1094 -47.70 40.85 -9.22
N MET A 1095 -46.38 40.98 -9.04
CA MET A 1095 -45.78 41.44 -7.79
C MET A 1095 -45.99 42.95 -7.61
N GLN A 1096 -45.95 43.70 -8.71
CA GLN A 1096 -46.27 45.12 -8.73
C GLN A 1096 -47.76 45.37 -8.42
N ARG A 1097 -48.67 44.59 -9.01
CA ARG A 1097 -50.10 44.59 -8.66
C ARG A 1097 -50.34 44.27 -7.19
N LYS A 1098 -49.56 43.37 -6.59
CA LYS A 1098 -49.66 43.06 -5.14
C LYS A 1098 -49.22 44.25 -4.29
N ARG A 1099 -48.19 45.00 -4.69
CA ARG A 1099 -47.78 46.27 -4.03
C ARG A 1099 -48.84 47.36 -4.19
N GLU A 1100 -49.37 47.55 -5.40
CA GLU A 1100 -50.45 48.50 -5.69
C GLU A 1100 -51.71 48.15 -4.89
N LYS A 1101 -52.06 46.85 -4.80
CA LYS A 1101 -53.19 46.38 -4.01
C LYS A 1101 -52.98 46.58 -2.50
N GLN A 1102 -51.75 46.44 -2.01
CA GLN A 1102 -51.41 46.79 -0.63
C GLN A 1102 -51.61 48.29 -0.37
N GLU A 1103 -51.22 49.15 -1.31
CA GLU A 1103 -51.40 50.60 -1.21
C GLU A 1103 -52.88 51.00 -1.32
N GLU A 1104 -53.64 50.32 -2.17
CA GLU A 1104 -55.10 50.48 -2.27
C GLU A 1104 -55.82 50.06 -0.99
N LEU A 1105 -55.43 48.92 -0.39
CA LEU A 1105 -55.97 48.48 0.90
C LEU A 1105 -55.64 49.48 2.03
N LYS A 1106 -54.48 50.14 1.97
CA LYS A 1106 -54.13 51.24 2.88
C LYS A 1106 -55.07 52.44 2.68
N LYS A 1107 -55.33 52.84 1.44
CA LYS A 1107 -56.27 53.93 1.13
C LYS A 1107 -57.70 53.62 1.55
N GLN A 1108 -58.17 52.39 1.35
CA GLN A 1108 -59.51 51.96 1.78
C GLN A 1108 -59.66 51.97 3.30
N LEU A 1109 -58.59 51.61 4.02
CA LEU A 1109 -58.56 51.73 5.48
C LEU A 1109 -58.69 53.21 5.90
N ASP A 1110 -57.99 54.11 5.23
CA ASP A 1110 -58.09 55.56 5.47
C ASP A 1110 -59.47 56.13 5.11
N GLU A 1111 -60.12 55.62 4.05
CA GLU A 1111 -61.47 56.04 3.63
C GLU A 1111 -62.55 55.60 4.61
N ILE A 1112 -62.48 54.36 5.15
CA ILE A 1112 -63.38 53.89 6.22
C ILE A 1112 -63.18 54.74 7.47
N ASP A 1113 -61.95 55.13 7.78
CA ASP A 1113 -61.65 56.04 8.89
C ASP A 1113 -62.25 57.44 8.67
N ARG A 1114 -62.34 57.90 7.41
CA ARG A 1114 -63.06 59.14 7.04
C ARG A 1114 -64.58 58.99 7.08
N GLU A 1115 -65.15 57.87 6.65
CA GLU A 1115 -66.61 57.62 6.70
C GLU A 1115 -67.12 57.52 8.14
N LEU A 1116 -66.36 56.85 9.01
CA LEU A 1116 -66.61 56.84 10.46
C LEU A 1116 -66.60 58.27 11.03
N ALA A 1117 -65.72 59.15 10.52
CA ALA A 1117 -65.70 60.56 10.91
C ALA A 1117 -66.88 61.38 10.31
N PHE A 1118 -67.34 61.08 9.10
CA PHE A 1118 -68.41 61.82 8.41
C PHE A 1118 -69.82 61.49 8.92
N LEU A 1119 -70.08 60.25 9.34
CA LEU A 1119 -71.35 59.85 9.95
C LEU A 1119 -71.61 60.59 11.28
N SER A 1120 -70.56 61.12 11.92
CA SER A 1120 -70.66 61.99 13.09
C SER A 1120 -71.12 63.43 12.78
N MET A 1121 -71.28 63.82 11.50
CA MET A 1121 -71.54 65.21 11.07
C MET A 1121 -72.92 65.45 10.42
N ARG A 1122 -73.78 64.43 10.23
CA ARG A 1122 -74.93 64.49 9.30
C ARG A 1122 -76.33 64.70 9.89
N SER A 1123 -76.55 64.91 11.20
CA SER A 1123 -77.91 65.15 11.74
C SER A 1123 -78.28 66.62 11.99
N GLY A 1124 -77.49 67.57 11.49
CA GLY A 1124 -77.86 68.99 11.48
C GLY A 1124 -78.60 69.41 10.21
N LYS A 1125 -79.89 69.05 10.05
CA LYS A 1125 -80.97 69.80 9.31
C LYS A 1125 -82.15 68.91 8.92
N ARG A 1126 -83.32 69.11 9.56
CA ARG A 1126 -84.64 69.24 8.88
C ARG A 1126 -85.56 70.18 9.68
N VAL A 1127 -86.28 71.02 8.94
CA VAL A 1127 -87.43 71.88 9.32
C VAL A 1127 -88.63 71.39 8.47
N PRO A 1128 -89.90 71.55 8.92
CA PRO A 1128 -90.92 70.49 8.94
C PRO A 1128 -91.97 70.49 7.81
N GLU A 1129 -92.88 69.51 7.86
CA GLU A 1129 -94.08 69.32 7.03
C GLU A 1129 -95.06 70.50 7.02
N SER A 1130 -95.70 70.76 5.87
CA SER A 1130 -97.13 71.10 5.81
C SER A 1130 -97.76 70.75 4.45
N ALA A 1131 -99.00 70.27 4.51
CA ALA A 1131 -99.83 69.70 3.43
C ALA A 1131 -100.39 70.69 2.38
N GLY A 1132 -100.88 70.15 1.26
CA GLY A 1132 -101.88 70.81 0.40
C GLY A 1132 -101.80 70.51 -1.11
N GLU A 1133 -102.51 69.48 -1.57
CA GLU A 1133 -102.96 69.23 -2.97
C GLU A 1133 -103.91 70.36 -3.49
N PRO A 1134 -104.36 70.47 -4.78
CA PRO A 1134 -104.49 69.39 -5.78
C PRO A 1134 -104.32 69.73 -7.30
N SER A 1135 -104.36 68.64 -8.08
CA SER A 1135 -105.01 68.47 -9.40
C SER A 1135 -104.31 68.88 -10.71
N GLY A 1136 -104.27 67.91 -11.64
CA GLY A 1136 -104.73 68.15 -13.01
C GLY A 1136 -103.85 67.72 -14.19
N ILE A 1137 -104.05 66.47 -14.65
CA ILE A 1137 -104.13 66.03 -16.07
C ILE A 1137 -102.86 66.12 -16.97
N SER A 1138 -102.51 64.97 -17.56
CA SER A 1138 -101.50 64.73 -18.61
C SER A 1138 -101.94 65.29 -19.99
N PRO A 1139 -101.06 65.65 -20.96
CA PRO A 1139 -100.35 64.62 -21.74
C PRO A 1139 -99.00 65.01 -22.46
N LYS A 1140 -98.28 63.95 -22.87
CA LYS A 1140 -97.48 63.78 -24.12
C LYS A 1140 -96.14 64.53 -24.35
N LYS A 1141 -95.07 63.70 -24.49
CA LYS A 1141 -93.94 63.77 -25.47
C LYS A 1141 -94.38 64.31 -26.86
N PRO A 1142 -93.53 64.81 -27.80
CA PRO A 1142 -92.11 64.47 -28.09
C PRO A 1142 -91.24 65.72 -28.49
N ARG A 1143 -89.99 65.71 -29.00
CA ARG A 1143 -89.42 65.00 -30.16
C ARG A 1143 -87.88 65.06 -30.18
N ARG A 1144 -87.32 64.02 -30.78
CA ARG A 1144 -85.94 63.50 -30.69
C ARG A 1144 -85.02 64.06 -31.77
N THR A 1145 -83.79 64.34 -31.35
CA THR A 1145 -82.50 64.14 -32.05
C THR A 1145 -81.44 63.93 -30.98
#